data_AF-A0A1J1HAR5-F1
#
_entry.id   AF-A0A1J1HAR5-F1
#
_cell.length_a   1.000
_cell.length_b   1.000
_cell.length_c   1.000
_cell.angle_alpha   90.00
_cell.angle_beta   90.00
_cell.angle_gamma   90.00
#
_symmetry.space_group_name_H-M   'P 1'
#
loop_
_entity.id
_entity.type
_entity.pdbx_description
1 polymer ?
#
loop_
_entity_poly.entity_id
_entity_poly.type
_entity_poly.pdbx_seq_one_letter_code
_entity_poly.pdbx_strand_id
1 'polypeptide(L)'
;MLNSNFFFCFCYIFVSFYIKKSQNKNNLKLYKNLNTFVLTNNSIKKNIYFKKSYGFCTNYLYSHSFLKKKHTYFELSKQYHILFKKKMNQKDEAMKNEKDKTELIKDIFKKKEVNCNNKEEIELNEEKILENNILSEKKINEDLFKGNFNKNLLKENLNDDISKKNIEEEKSNENVNKENQKIKNNESNKAANGISKISNINNNRCNNLNNKINYNNEIKSSTKNAVKSFKKEKINDLYRKNKQTFSSFIIPQDKENTQNNDEKKKKNPYDTCKESKLSTLIKRVRCLTSFENVKDLENTEENNKKNILLLLTRDFRINDNWALIYAYEIAKKKKNNLLACTYLNRKEEVPERYIDIKLKVLKNLEESFKKVNIPFYLLTIFMIDEFMEFLRIHEINTIVCDFHPLSEQKIFIENLVHLSNKKKIKVFQVDSHNVVPLWVTSKVEEHSARTIRPKIKMHLPTFLTEYIKLESFEQNLKYPEPFEIDDVFKKLTVYKSCPLLSNFVCTEKKAHEILENFCKKKLDKFNLKRNDPNGDSNSQLSPYLNFGIISAQRCVLEVNKYAHSNPSINTVSGKESFNEEIIIRKELADNFCYYNKNYNNYNGGKNWAKESLKKHDSDKREYLYEYDDFKNAKTHNDLWNCCQLQLIKEGIIHGYLRMYWAKKILNWSENSKTALKYAIKINDDFAIDGKSPNGYVGVMWSIMGVHDQGWNERSIFGKIRFMNYNGCKRKFDINMYMSKYPKGKENALTVQKIPTITFVNYLKKRKNSANISEEKKKKKE
;
A
#
# COMPACT_ATOMS: atom_id res chain seq x y z
N MET A 1 4.87 52.32 5.88
CA MET A 1 5.84 52.24 7.00
C MET A 1 6.41 50.83 7.05
N LEU A 2 7.74 50.70 7.03
CA LEU A 2 8.47 49.45 7.23
C LEU A 2 9.15 49.47 8.62
N ASN A 3 9.67 48.30 9.06
CA ASN A 3 10.55 48.12 10.23
C ASN A 3 9.99 48.51 11.61
N SER A 4 9.32 47.54 12.24
CA SER A 4 9.26 47.42 13.71
C SER A 4 9.82 46.07 14.19
N ASN A 5 9.42 44.97 13.55
CA ASN A 5 9.84 43.61 13.92
C ASN A 5 11.34 43.32 13.74
N PHE A 6 12.07 44.07 12.90
CA PHE A 6 13.50 43.84 12.66
C PHE A 6 14.39 44.26 13.84
N PHE A 7 13.96 45.28 14.60
CA PHE A 7 14.75 45.88 15.67
C PHE A 7 14.87 44.95 16.90
N PHE A 8 13.78 44.27 17.26
CA PHE A 8 13.76 43.33 18.40
C PHE A 8 14.70 42.13 18.21
N CYS A 9 14.78 41.59 16.99
CA CYS A 9 15.75 40.54 16.67
C CYS A 9 17.19 41.04 16.77
N PHE A 10 17.47 42.26 16.34
CA PHE A 10 18.81 42.84 16.40
C PHE A 10 19.28 43.03 17.85
N CYS A 11 18.45 43.60 18.73
CA CYS A 11 18.77 43.76 20.15
C CYS A 11 19.10 42.43 20.84
N TYR A 12 18.31 41.38 20.59
CA TYR A 12 18.53 40.06 21.20
C TYR A 12 19.83 39.40 20.70
N ILE A 13 20.18 39.60 19.43
CA ILE A 13 21.43 39.13 18.84
C ILE A 13 22.63 39.92 19.40
N PHE A 14 22.55 41.24 19.50
CA PHE A 14 23.64 42.09 20.00
C PHE A 14 24.02 41.77 21.45
N VAL A 15 23.03 41.65 22.33
CA VAL A 15 23.23 41.23 23.73
C VAL A 15 23.87 39.84 23.79
N SER A 16 23.38 38.89 22.98
CA SER A 16 23.95 37.53 22.89
C SER A 16 25.39 37.50 22.35
N PHE A 17 25.77 38.46 21.51
CA PHE A 17 27.12 38.57 20.94
C PHE A 17 28.11 39.18 21.94
N TYR A 18 27.70 40.23 22.66
CA TYR A 18 28.54 40.92 23.64
C TYR A 18 28.87 40.01 24.84
N ILE A 19 27.88 39.28 25.35
CA ILE A 19 28.04 38.28 26.43
C ILE A 19 29.04 37.18 26.04
N LYS A 20 29.22 36.89 24.73
CA LYS A 20 30.08 35.81 24.25
C LYS A 20 31.55 36.22 24.02
N LYS A 21 31.90 37.51 24.15
CA LYS A 21 33.27 38.01 23.92
C LYS A 21 33.99 38.52 25.18
N SER A 22 33.30 38.55 26.34
CA SER A 22 33.90 38.95 27.62
C SER A 22 34.52 37.77 28.37
N GLN A 23 35.77 37.43 28.04
CA GLN A 23 36.59 36.57 28.90
C GLN A 23 37.23 37.40 30.02
N ASN A 24 36.49 37.67 31.09
CA ASN A 24 37.13 38.06 32.36
C ASN A 24 36.27 37.71 33.58
N LYS A 25 36.86 37.00 34.56
CA LYS A 25 36.21 36.67 35.84
C LYS A 25 36.36 37.86 36.79
N ASN A 26 35.33 38.73 36.93
CA ASN A 26 35.00 39.47 38.18
C ASN A 26 33.82 40.47 38.04
N ASN A 27 32.73 40.16 37.33
CA ASN A 27 31.60 41.10 37.19
C ASN A 27 30.19 40.50 37.32
N LEU A 28 29.99 39.63 38.31
CA LEU A 28 28.65 39.07 38.64
C LEU A 28 27.90 39.85 39.75
N LYS A 29 28.40 41.02 40.18
CA LYS A 29 27.87 41.77 41.34
C LYS A 29 27.06 43.03 41.00
N LEU A 30 27.21 43.62 39.80
CA LEU A 30 26.46 44.82 39.39
C LEU A 30 25.02 44.55 38.95
N TYR A 31 24.75 43.39 38.34
CA TYR A 31 23.45 43.10 37.69
C TYR A 31 22.25 42.89 38.63
N LYS A 32 22.42 42.98 39.97
CA LYS A 32 21.30 42.92 40.93
C LYS A 32 20.59 44.26 41.15
N ASN A 33 21.21 45.40 40.82
CA ASN A 33 20.66 46.72 41.17
C ASN A 33 19.94 47.45 40.01
N LEU A 34 19.89 46.86 38.81
CA LEU A 34 19.25 47.47 37.62
C LEU A 34 17.76 47.13 37.45
N ASN A 35 17.24 46.11 38.15
CA ASN A 35 15.82 45.70 38.06
C ASN A 35 14.87 46.58 38.90
N THR A 36 15.38 47.59 39.60
CA THR A 36 14.62 48.37 40.60
C THR A 36 14.23 49.79 40.15
N PHE A 37 14.56 50.19 38.92
CA PHE A 37 14.54 51.61 38.50
C PHE A 37 13.72 51.92 37.23
N VAL A 38 12.77 51.07 36.84
CA VAL A 38 11.90 51.26 35.65
C VAL A 38 10.40 51.13 36.01
N LEU A 39 10.03 51.50 37.24
CA LEU A 39 8.64 51.51 37.72
C LEU A 39 8.30 52.83 38.42
N THR A 40 8.28 53.94 37.67
CA THR A 40 7.66 55.19 38.13
C THR A 40 7.29 56.13 36.96
N ASN A 41 6.21 56.89 37.17
CA ASN A 41 5.68 58.01 36.39
C ASN A 41 4.82 57.74 35.12
N ASN A 42 3.78 58.57 34.98
CA ASN A 42 2.66 58.47 34.04
C ASN A 42 2.50 59.74 33.19
N SER A 43 2.04 59.59 31.95
CA SER A 43 1.12 60.53 31.26
C SER A 43 0.52 59.81 30.03
N ILE A 44 -0.81 59.67 29.87
CA ILE A 44 -1.81 60.69 29.47
C ILE A 44 -1.50 61.21 28.04
N LYS A 45 -2.29 61.07 26.97
CA LYS A 45 -3.57 60.39 26.56
C LYS A 45 -3.33 59.98 25.06
N LYS A 46 -4.03 59.12 24.31
CA LYS A 46 -5.29 58.33 24.32
C LYS A 46 -5.04 57.16 23.29
N ASN A 47 -5.83 56.10 23.04
CA ASN A 47 -7.16 55.66 23.46
C ASN A 47 -7.31 54.09 23.38
N ILE A 48 -8.54 53.59 23.50
CA ILE A 48 -9.09 52.22 23.37
C ILE A 48 -8.72 51.45 22.07
N TYR A 49 -8.13 50.23 22.16
CA TYR A 49 -8.61 48.98 21.48
C TYR A 49 -7.87 47.65 21.79
N PHE A 50 -7.11 47.50 22.89
CA PHE A 50 -6.45 46.20 23.22
C PHE A 50 -6.61 45.79 24.70
N LYS A 51 -7.68 45.06 25.05
CA LYS A 51 -7.83 44.46 26.40
C LYS A 51 -8.73 43.20 26.48
N LYS A 52 -8.44 42.15 25.70
CA LYS A 52 -9.02 40.79 25.93
C LYS A 52 -8.14 39.64 25.43
N SER A 53 -6.88 39.61 25.86
CA SER A 53 -5.95 38.48 25.79
C SER A 53 -4.84 38.66 26.82
N TYR A 54 -4.21 37.55 27.25
CA TYR A 54 -3.27 37.47 28.37
C TYR A 54 -3.85 37.79 29.75
N GLY A 55 -4.35 36.75 30.40
CA GLY A 55 -4.79 36.78 31.79
C GLY A 55 -5.40 35.45 32.24
N PHE A 56 -4.63 34.35 32.23
CA PHE A 56 -4.85 33.12 33.01
C PHE A 56 -3.74 32.09 32.70
N CYS A 57 -2.61 32.12 33.44
CA CYS A 57 -1.65 31.01 33.46
C CYS A 57 -0.74 31.02 34.71
N THR A 58 -1.29 31.42 35.85
CA THR A 58 -0.65 31.37 37.18
C THR A 58 -1.62 30.70 38.15
N ASN A 59 -1.12 29.73 38.92
CA ASN A 59 -1.82 28.85 39.88
C ASN A 59 -2.35 27.51 39.31
N TYR A 60 -1.46 26.50 39.27
CA TYR A 60 -1.75 25.13 39.70
C TYR A 60 -0.43 24.34 39.84
N LEU A 61 0.27 24.52 40.98
CA LEU A 61 1.56 23.84 41.22
C LEU A 61 1.87 23.64 42.72
N TYR A 62 0.91 23.13 43.48
CA TYR A 62 1.11 22.67 44.87
C TYR A 62 0.37 21.38 45.18
N SER A 63 0.99 20.24 44.86
CA SER A 63 0.84 18.95 45.57
C SER A 63 2.02 18.04 45.22
N HIS A 64 2.52 17.28 46.19
CA HIS A 64 3.71 16.43 46.00
C HIS A 64 3.38 15.06 45.42
N SER A 65 4.21 14.57 44.48
CA SER A 65 4.93 13.30 44.62
C SER A 65 5.86 13.00 43.42
N PHE A 66 6.71 11.96 43.56
CA PHE A 66 7.53 11.31 42.52
C PHE A 66 8.69 12.08 41.87
N LEU A 67 9.73 12.31 42.69
CA LEU A 67 11.12 12.25 42.21
C LEU A 67 11.47 10.85 41.69
N LYS A 68 11.57 10.64 40.36
CA LYS A 68 12.50 9.67 39.73
C LYS A 68 12.57 9.77 38.19
N LYS A 69 13.54 10.57 37.69
CA LYS A 69 14.44 10.27 36.54
C LYS A 69 15.29 11.47 36.11
N LYS A 70 16.46 11.65 36.73
CA LYS A 70 17.59 12.36 36.09
C LYS A 70 18.05 11.53 34.89
N HIS A 71 17.67 11.89 33.66
CA HIS A 71 18.36 11.41 32.44
C HIS A 71 18.02 12.21 31.16
N THR A 72 16.83 12.80 31.05
CA THR A 72 16.35 13.47 29.82
C THR A 72 17.09 14.78 29.47
N TYR A 73 17.62 15.50 30.45
CA TYR A 73 18.26 16.81 30.21
C TYR A 73 19.65 16.73 29.54
N PHE A 74 20.32 15.57 29.57
CA PHE A 74 21.66 15.41 28.99
C PHE A 74 21.65 15.03 27.49
N GLU A 75 20.55 14.43 27.02
CA GLU A 75 20.32 14.07 25.61
C GLU A 75 20.12 15.32 24.73
N LEU A 76 19.20 16.21 25.14
CA LEU A 76 18.85 17.43 24.40
C LEU A 76 20.08 18.34 24.16
N SER A 77 20.95 18.46 25.16
CA SER A 77 22.22 19.21 25.04
C SER A 77 23.12 18.64 23.93
N LYS A 78 23.30 17.31 23.89
CA LYS A 78 24.09 16.65 22.84
C LYS A 78 23.48 16.84 21.45
N GLN A 79 22.17 16.70 21.30
CA GLN A 79 21.51 16.86 19.99
C GLN A 79 21.64 18.28 19.45
N TYR A 80 21.46 19.32 20.28
CA TYR A 80 21.72 20.70 19.87
C TYR A 80 23.18 20.95 19.50
N HIS A 81 24.13 20.40 20.27
CA HIS A 81 25.56 20.57 19.97
C HIS A 81 25.96 19.88 18.65
N ILE A 82 25.39 18.72 18.34
CA ILE A 82 25.58 18.01 17.06
C ILE A 82 24.99 18.79 15.89
N LEU A 83 23.78 19.36 16.04
CA LEU A 83 23.17 20.22 15.02
C LEU A 83 23.98 21.51 14.78
N PHE A 84 24.52 22.11 15.84
CA PHE A 84 25.39 23.29 15.71
C PHE A 84 26.70 22.95 15.00
N LYS A 85 27.33 21.81 15.33
CA LYS A 85 28.55 21.35 14.64
C LYS A 85 28.28 21.05 13.15
N LYS A 86 27.15 20.42 12.81
CA LYS A 86 26.74 20.25 11.41
C LYS A 86 26.61 21.59 10.67
N LYS A 87 25.99 22.61 11.28
CA LYS A 87 25.85 23.94 10.66
C LYS A 87 27.16 24.71 10.52
N MET A 88 28.14 24.51 11.40
CA MET A 88 29.48 25.10 11.23
C MET A 88 30.23 24.40 10.08
N ASN A 89 30.31 23.06 10.10
CA ASN A 89 30.92 22.28 9.02
C ASN A 89 30.34 22.64 7.63
N GLN A 90 29.02 22.77 7.51
CA GLN A 90 28.37 23.18 6.26
C GLN A 90 28.72 24.61 5.81
N LYS A 91 29.11 25.49 6.74
CA LYS A 91 29.57 26.86 6.43
C LYS A 91 31.05 26.88 6.05
N ASP A 92 31.86 26.05 6.69
CA ASP A 92 33.26 25.85 6.33
C ASP A 92 33.39 25.18 4.95
N GLU A 93 32.55 24.18 4.64
CA GLU A 93 32.41 23.59 3.30
C GLU A 93 31.95 24.63 2.25
N ALA A 94 31.04 25.55 2.60
CA ALA A 94 30.63 26.62 1.70
C ALA A 94 31.78 27.59 1.37
N MET A 95 32.53 28.05 2.39
CA MET A 95 33.71 28.91 2.17
C MET A 95 34.84 28.19 1.42
N LYS A 96 34.97 26.86 1.57
CA LYS A 96 35.90 26.07 0.77
C LYS A 96 35.47 26.02 -0.69
N ASN A 97 34.21 25.70 -0.97
CA ASN A 97 33.63 25.73 -2.31
C ASN A 97 33.72 27.11 -3.01
N GLU A 98 33.72 28.23 -2.27
CA GLU A 98 33.97 29.56 -2.85
C GLU A 98 35.44 29.78 -3.22
N LYS A 99 36.40 29.32 -2.40
CA LYS A 99 37.83 29.33 -2.77
C LYS A 99 38.11 28.42 -3.96
N ASP A 100 37.61 27.18 -3.91
CA ASP A 100 37.79 26.19 -4.97
C ASP A 100 37.16 26.68 -6.30
N LYS A 101 36.02 27.38 -6.25
CA LYS A 101 35.45 28.09 -7.43
C LYS A 101 36.33 29.25 -7.92
N THR A 102 36.96 30.00 -7.01
CA THR A 102 37.82 31.14 -7.37
C THR A 102 39.10 30.67 -8.06
N GLU A 103 39.68 29.53 -7.63
CA GLU A 103 40.79 28.88 -8.34
C GLU A 103 40.31 28.25 -9.65
N LEU A 104 39.17 27.57 -9.68
CA LEU A 104 38.60 27.00 -10.91
C LEU A 104 38.33 28.08 -11.97
N ILE A 105 37.86 29.27 -11.57
CA ILE A 105 37.69 30.42 -12.48
C ILE A 105 39.04 30.89 -13.04
N LYS A 106 40.10 30.99 -12.21
CA LYS A 106 41.45 31.34 -12.69
C LYS A 106 42.00 30.30 -13.68
N ASP A 107 41.79 29.01 -13.40
CA ASP A 107 42.15 27.90 -14.29
C ASP A 107 41.35 27.91 -15.60
N ILE A 108 40.07 28.31 -15.55
CA ILE A 108 39.23 28.50 -16.75
C ILE A 108 39.71 29.70 -17.57
N PHE A 109 40.16 30.80 -16.95
CA PHE A 109 40.76 31.92 -17.68
C PHE A 109 42.09 31.51 -18.34
N LYS A 110 43.01 30.85 -17.61
CA LYS A 110 44.25 30.30 -18.20
C LYS A 110 43.99 29.32 -19.34
N LYS A 111 42.98 28.44 -19.21
CA LYS A 111 42.59 27.51 -20.28
C LYS A 111 41.88 28.20 -21.45
N LYS A 112 41.26 29.37 -21.25
CA LYS A 112 40.76 30.19 -22.34
C LYS A 112 41.88 30.88 -23.11
N GLU A 113 42.90 31.43 -22.43
CA GLU A 113 44.08 32.00 -23.09
C GLU A 113 44.77 30.96 -23.99
N VAL A 114 45.01 29.74 -23.47
CA VAL A 114 45.58 28.63 -24.26
C VAL A 114 44.64 28.18 -25.39
N ASN A 115 43.33 28.13 -25.17
CA ASN A 115 42.37 27.73 -26.21
C ASN A 115 42.08 28.81 -27.26
N CYS A 116 42.44 30.09 -27.04
CA CYS A 116 42.38 31.10 -28.09
C CYS A 116 43.50 30.89 -29.11
N ASN A 117 44.74 30.76 -28.65
CA ASN A 117 45.90 30.51 -29.52
C ASN A 117 45.73 29.23 -30.35
N ASN A 118 45.23 28.15 -29.73
CA ASN A 118 44.93 26.89 -30.42
C ASN A 118 43.72 26.98 -31.39
N LYS A 119 42.94 28.07 -31.37
CA LYS A 119 41.79 28.26 -32.27
C LYS A 119 42.21 28.89 -33.58
N GLU A 120 43.06 29.92 -33.51
CA GLU A 120 43.66 30.58 -34.67
C GLU A 120 44.47 29.57 -35.52
N GLU A 121 45.16 28.62 -34.87
CA GLU A 121 45.92 27.56 -35.56
C GLU A 121 45.03 26.45 -36.18
N ILE A 122 43.76 26.32 -35.75
CA ILE A 122 42.79 25.38 -36.35
C ILE A 122 42.04 26.04 -37.51
N GLU A 123 41.58 27.28 -37.34
CA GLU A 123 40.85 28.01 -38.38
C GLU A 123 41.73 28.21 -39.64
N LEU A 124 43.03 28.47 -39.47
CA LEU A 124 44.03 28.55 -40.56
C LEU A 124 44.33 27.19 -41.26
N ASN A 125 43.86 26.06 -40.71
CA ASN A 125 43.93 24.75 -41.33
C ASN A 125 42.59 24.33 -41.96
N GLU A 126 41.45 24.71 -41.38
CA GLU A 126 40.13 24.47 -41.97
C GLU A 126 39.93 25.27 -43.27
N GLU A 127 40.43 26.51 -43.36
CA GLU A 127 40.44 27.28 -44.63
C GLU A 127 41.21 26.55 -45.74
N LYS A 128 42.41 26.02 -45.44
CA LYS A 128 43.22 25.27 -46.41
C LYS A 128 42.57 23.96 -46.86
N ILE A 129 41.79 23.31 -46.00
CA ILE A 129 41.00 22.12 -46.37
C ILE A 129 39.83 22.55 -47.28
N LEU A 130 39.19 23.68 -47.00
CA LEU A 130 38.10 24.22 -47.81
C LEU A 130 38.57 24.63 -49.21
N GLU A 131 39.70 25.33 -49.33
CA GLU A 131 40.30 25.68 -50.63
C GLU A 131 40.61 24.45 -51.49
N ASN A 132 41.24 23.41 -50.90
CA ASN A 132 41.56 22.18 -51.63
C ASN A 132 40.31 21.43 -52.10
N ASN A 133 39.22 21.44 -51.32
CA ASN A 133 37.96 20.83 -51.72
C ASN A 133 37.31 21.62 -52.88
N ILE A 134 37.26 22.96 -52.81
CA ILE A 134 36.76 23.83 -53.89
C ILE A 134 37.59 23.65 -55.18
N LEU A 135 38.90 23.40 -55.06
CA LEU A 135 39.77 23.12 -56.21
C LEU A 135 39.50 21.75 -56.84
N SER A 136 39.05 20.75 -56.07
CA SER A 136 38.69 19.43 -56.59
C SER A 136 37.31 19.41 -57.26
N GLU A 137 36.32 20.10 -56.67
CA GLU A 137 34.98 20.25 -57.29
C GLU A 137 35.03 21.03 -58.61
N LYS A 138 35.93 22.02 -58.75
CA LYS A 138 36.15 22.71 -60.03
C LYS A 138 36.67 21.75 -61.13
N LYS A 139 37.66 20.90 -60.81
CA LYS A 139 38.17 19.90 -61.78
C LYS A 139 37.08 18.92 -62.22
N ILE A 140 36.28 18.41 -61.29
CA ILE A 140 35.19 17.46 -61.59
C ILE A 140 34.16 18.09 -62.54
N ASN A 141 33.86 19.39 -62.40
CA ASN A 141 32.96 20.11 -63.30
C ASN A 141 33.59 20.44 -64.67
N GLU A 142 34.90 20.72 -64.75
CA GLU A 142 35.58 20.96 -66.04
C GLU A 142 35.68 19.71 -66.92
N ASP A 143 35.82 18.52 -66.32
CA ASP A 143 35.86 17.26 -67.08
C ASP A 143 34.44 16.80 -67.51
N LEU A 144 33.39 17.17 -66.76
CA LEU A 144 32.00 16.97 -67.18
C LEU A 144 31.57 17.83 -68.38
N PHE A 145 32.25 18.95 -68.64
CA PHE A 145 31.95 19.84 -69.77
C PHE A 145 32.60 19.42 -71.10
N LYS A 146 33.52 18.44 -71.11
CA LYS A 146 34.22 17.97 -72.32
C LYS A 146 33.59 16.68 -72.86
N GLY A 147 32.32 16.79 -73.27
CA GLY A 147 31.51 15.65 -73.71
C GLY A 147 32.13 14.87 -74.89
N ASN A 148 32.33 13.57 -74.69
CA ASN A 148 32.65 12.59 -75.74
C ASN A 148 31.95 11.26 -75.41
N PHE A 149 31.51 10.51 -76.43
CA PHE A 149 30.45 9.49 -76.29
C PHE A 149 30.86 8.10 -76.82
N ASN A 150 30.18 7.06 -76.28
CA ASN A 150 29.87 5.75 -76.90
C ASN A 150 30.88 4.56 -76.92
N LYS A 151 30.30 3.37 -76.68
CA LYS A 151 30.61 2.01 -77.23
C LYS A 151 31.94 1.34 -76.82
N ASN A 152 32.03 0.04 -76.49
CA ASN A 152 31.16 -1.16 -76.69
C ASN A 152 31.05 -1.97 -75.37
N LEU A 153 29.95 -2.65 -75.01
CA LEU A 153 29.28 -3.86 -75.56
C LEU A 153 29.91 -5.22 -75.12
N LEU A 154 29.04 -6.12 -74.62
CA LEU A 154 29.15 -7.59 -74.44
C LEU A 154 30.17 -8.20 -73.44
N LYS A 155 29.63 -8.73 -72.33
CA LYS A 155 29.47 -10.17 -71.99
C LYS A 155 28.49 -10.27 -70.79
N GLU A 156 27.62 -11.26 -70.60
CA GLU A 156 27.14 -12.40 -71.41
C GLU A 156 25.82 -12.90 -70.77
N ASN A 157 24.78 -13.21 -71.56
CA ASN A 157 23.68 -14.20 -71.33
C ASN A 157 22.88 -14.23 -69.98
N LEU A 158 21.57 -14.54 -69.92
CA LEU A 158 20.55 -14.94 -70.91
C LEU A 158 19.15 -14.67 -70.33
N ASN A 159 18.12 -14.50 -71.18
CA ASN A 159 16.72 -14.58 -70.78
C ASN A 159 16.22 -16.05 -70.85
N ASP A 160 15.12 -16.40 -70.17
CA ASP A 160 13.80 -16.55 -70.83
C ASP A 160 12.74 -17.15 -69.88
N ASP A 161 11.47 -16.97 -70.28
CA ASP A 161 10.25 -17.25 -69.52
C ASP A 161 9.75 -18.72 -69.60
N ILE A 162 8.57 -18.92 -69.01
CA ILE A 162 7.58 -20.00 -69.24
C ILE A 162 7.57 -21.17 -68.25
N SER A 163 6.42 -21.28 -67.58
CA SER A 163 6.03 -22.34 -66.66
C SER A 163 5.66 -23.65 -67.36
N LYS A 164 6.01 -24.77 -66.73
CA LYS A 164 5.28 -26.05 -66.85
C LYS A 164 4.57 -26.25 -65.51
N LYS A 165 3.29 -25.84 -65.41
CA LYS A 165 2.07 -26.63 -65.70
C LYS A 165 1.91 -27.86 -64.80
N ASN A 166 0.83 -27.81 -64.01
CA ASN A 166 0.22 -28.97 -63.35
C ASN A 166 -0.41 -29.90 -64.40
N ILE A 167 -0.55 -31.20 -64.08
CA ILE A 167 -1.81 -31.97 -64.05
C ILE A 167 -1.49 -33.45 -63.79
N GLU A 168 -2.08 -33.96 -62.71
CA GLU A 168 -2.62 -35.32 -62.44
C GLU A 168 -2.86 -35.33 -60.92
N GLU A 169 -4.03 -34.87 -60.46
CA GLU A 169 -5.27 -35.66 -60.37
C GLU A 169 -5.13 -36.97 -59.58
N GLU A 170 -5.56 -36.88 -58.32
CA GLU A 170 -6.45 -37.83 -57.66
C GLU A 170 -6.45 -39.29 -58.14
N LYS A 171 -5.84 -40.17 -57.32
CA LYS A 171 -6.61 -41.26 -56.68
C LYS A 171 -5.89 -41.94 -55.51
N SER A 172 -6.74 -42.63 -54.75
CA SER A 172 -6.46 -43.74 -53.84
C SER A 172 -5.73 -43.46 -52.52
N ASN A 173 -6.54 -43.60 -51.46
CA ASN A 173 -6.23 -44.27 -50.18
C ASN A 173 -5.35 -43.48 -49.20
N GLU A 174 -5.77 -43.24 -47.95
CA GLU A 174 -6.25 -44.19 -46.92
C GLU A 174 -5.24 -45.29 -46.56
N ASN A 175 -5.13 -45.59 -45.26
CA ASN A 175 -4.08 -46.45 -44.68
C ASN A 175 -2.68 -45.78 -44.84
N VAL A 176 -2.04 -45.25 -43.80
CA VAL A 176 -1.83 -45.88 -42.50
C VAL A 176 -2.47 -45.09 -41.34
N ASN A 177 -3.80 -45.13 -41.27
CA ASN A 177 -4.51 -44.98 -40.00
C ASN A 177 -5.18 -46.33 -39.64
N LYS A 178 -4.38 -47.41 -39.67
CA LYS A 178 -4.88 -48.79 -39.54
C LYS A 178 -3.94 -49.76 -38.78
N GLU A 179 -2.96 -49.24 -38.03
CA GLU A 179 -2.16 -50.05 -37.10
C GLU A 179 -1.97 -49.40 -35.73
N ASN A 180 -3.04 -48.83 -35.16
CA ASN A 180 -3.20 -48.70 -33.70
C ASN A 180 -4.66 -48.53 -33.23
N GLN A 181 -5.63 -49.11 -33.95
CA GLN A 181 -6.99 -49.25 -33.42
C GLN A 181 -7.75 -50.46 -33.98
N LYS A 182 -7.11 -51.64 -33.99
CA LYS A 182 -7.77 -52.93 -34.26
C LYS A 182 -7.48 -54.03 -33.22
N ILE A 183 -7.28 -53.64 -31.96
CA ILE A 183 -7.46 -54.52 -30.79
C ILE A 183 -8.60 -53.97 -29.93
N LYS A 184 -9.83 -54.22 -30.37
CA LYS A 184 -11.03 -54.31 -29.54
C LYS A 184 -11.96 -55.36 -30.14
N ASN A 185 -12.69 -56.06 -29.28
CA ASN A 185 -13.73 -57.03 -29.61
C ASN A 185 -13.22 -58.32 -30.28
N ASN A 186 -12.37 -59.04 -29.56
CA ASN A 186 -12.80 -60.38 -29.15
C ASN A 186 -13.01 -60.37 -27.62
N GLU A 187 -13.74 -61.35 -27.11
CA GLU A 187 -14.12 -61.51 -25.68
C GLU A 187 -14.98 -60.41 -25.06
N SER A 188 -16.22 -60.31 -25.53
CA SER A 188 -17.35 -59.88 -24.69
C SER A 188 -18.61 -60.69 -24.98
N ASN A 189 -18.57 -62.02 -24.76
CA ASN A 189 -19.77 -62.86 -24.77
C ASN A 189 -19.59 -64.22 -24.05
N LYS A 190 -19.89 -64.26 -22.74
CA LYS A 190 -20.38 -65.43 -22.00
C LYS A 190 -21.01 -64.97 -20.68
N ALA A 191 -22.26 -65.37 -20.44
CA ALA A 191 -23.05 -65.31 -19.18
C ALA A 191 -22.79 -64.13 -18.20
N ALA A 192 -23.71 -63.22 -17.89
CA ALA A 192 -25.18 -63.28 -17.96
C ALA A 192 -25.78 -64.53 -17.26
N ASN A 193 -25.77 -64.53 -15.92
CA ASN A 193 -26.66 -65.33 -15.07
C ASN A 193 -26.73 -64.76 -13.64
N GLY A 194 -27.87 -64.89 -12.96
CA GLY A 194 -27.98 -64.67 -11.51
C GLY A 194 -28.39 -63.28 -11.01
N ILE A 195 -29.64 -62.86 -11.27
CA ILE A 195 -30.35 -61.89 -10.40
C ILE A 195 -30.98 -62.66 -9.22
N SER A 196 -31.28 -61.96 -8.12
CA SER A 196 -31.89 -62.43 -6.84
C SER A 196 -30.87 -63.00 -5.83
N LYS A 197 -31.05 -62.88 -4.49
CA LYS A 197 -32.26 -62.62 -3.68
C LYS A 197 -32.01 -61.68 -2.46
N ILE A 198 -33.08 -61.05 -1.96
CA ILE A 198 -33.50 -60.95 -0.52
C ILE A 198 -32.36 -60.77 0.50
N SER A 199 -32.03 -59.57 1.01
CA SER A 199 -32.77 -58.70 1.97
C SER A 199 -32.86 -59.19 3.43
N ASN A 200 -32.66 -58.25 4.37
CA ASN A 200 -33.03 -58.27 5.80
C ASN A 200 -32.19 -59.09 6.81
N ILE A 201 -32.47 -58.80 8.08
CA ILE A 201 -31.95 -59.37 9.35
C ILE A 201 -30.54 -58.85 9.72
N ASN A 202 -30.42 -57.75 10.48
CA ASN A 202 -30.60 -57.57 11.94
C ASN A 202 -29.57 -58.28 12.84
N ASN A 203 -28.73 -57.45 13.47
CA ASN A 203 -28.54 -57.31 14.92
C ASN A 203 -28.20 -58.52 15.83
N ASN A 204 -27.42 -58.16 16.87
CA ASN A 204 -27.31 -58.77 18.21
C ASN A 204 -26.34 -59.95 18.47
N ARG A 205 -25.29 -59.57 19.21
CA ARG A 205 -25.03 -59.95 20.62
C ARG A 205 -23.92 -60.98 20.94
N CYS A 206 -23.50 -60.84 22.20
CA CYS A 206 -22.68 -61.73 23.02
C CYS A 206 -21.17 -61.71 22.72
N ASN A 207 -20.30 -61.35 23.66
CA ASN A 207 -20.03 -61.91 25.02
C ASN A 207 -19.16 -63.18 24.91
N ASN A 208 -18.18 -63.47 25.78
CA ASN A 208 -17.56 -62.76 26.91
C ASN A 208 -16.27 -63.53 27.29
N LEU A 209 -15.59 -63.14 28.40
CA LEU A 209 -14.68 -63.99 29.22
C LEU A 209 -13.29 -64.33 28.59
N ASN A 210 -12.20 -64.47 29.34
CA ASN A 210 -11.81 -63.88 30.64
C ASN A 210 -10.31 -64.13 30.95
N ASN A 211 -9.72 -63.35 31.89
CA ASN A 211 -8.58 -63.73 32.75
C ASN A 211 -7.18 -63.91 32.07
N LYS A 212 -6.02 -63.83 32.76
CA LYS A 212 -5.70 -63.62 34.20
C LYS A 212 -4.26 -63.08 34.42
N ILE A 213 -4.02 -62.50 35.62
CA ILE A 213 -2.71 -62.29 36.33
C ILE A 213 -1.81 -61.15 35.77
N ASN A 214 -1.39 -60.09 36.47
CA ASN A 214 -0.92 -59.76 37.86
C ASN A 214 0.58 -59.97 38.14
N TYR A 215 1.28 -58.90 38.54
CA TYR A 215 2.08 -58.85 39.79
C TYR A 215 2.29 -57.38 40.24
N ASN A 216 2.65 -57.18 41.51
CA ASN A 216 2.54 -55.90 42.23
C ASN A 216 3.88 -55.17 42.50
N ASN A 217 3.80 -53.85 42.74
CA ASN A 217 4.14 -53.15 44.00
C ASN A 217 4.00 -51.61 43.76
N GLU A 218 3.29 -50.80 44.56
CA GLU A 218 3.46 -50.47 45.99
C GLU A 218 4.79 -49.68 46.27
N ILE A 219 4.84 -48.58 47.07
CA ILE A 219 3.91 -48.11 48.12
C ILE A 219 4.09 -46.60 48.49
N LYS A 220 3.00 -45.90 48.90
CA LYS A 220 2.91 -44.69 49.80
C LYS A 220 3.68 -43.37 49.46
N SER A 221 3.34 -42.17 49.99
CA SER A 221 2.09 -41.62 50.58
C SER A 221 2.17 -40.10 50.89
N SER A 222 1.02 -39.41 50.91
CA SER A 222 0.68 -38.19 51.71
C SER A 222 1.51 -36.90 51.48
N THR A 223 1.01 -35.67 51.68
CA THR A 223 -0.16 -35.09 52.40
C THR A 223 -0.95 -34.12 51.46
N LYS A 224 -2.25 -33.78 51.60
CA LYS A 224 -3.03 -33.15 52.70
C LYS A 224 -2.44 -31.80 53.18
N ASN A 225 -3.20 -30.71 53.39
CA ASN A 225 -4.62 -30.42 53.13
C ASN A 225 -4.89 -28.90 53.28
N ALA A 226 -5.86 -28.34 52.57
CA ALA A 226 -6.51 -27.08 52.95
C ALA A 226 -7.98 -27.02 52.46
N VAL A 227 -8.93 -27.24 53.39
CA VAL A 227 -10.17 -26.43 53.57
C VAL A 227 -10.93 -26.09 52.26
N LYS A 228 -11.96 -26.84 51.77
CA LYS A 228 -13.30 -27.17 52.35
C LYS A 228 -13.96 -25.94 53.02
N SER A 229 -15.25 -25.62 52.92
CA SER A 229 -16.44 -26.21 52.28
C SER A 229 -17.57 -25.14 52.34
N PHE A 230 -18.69 -25.20 51.61
CA PHE A 230 -19.86 -26.05 51.90
C PHE A 230 -20.95 -25.96 50.81
N LYS A 231 -21.84 -26.99 50.79
CA LYS A 231 -23.25 -27.05 50.30
C LYS A 231 -23.59 -26.23 49.04
N LYS A 232 -24.01 -26.80 47.90
CA LYS A 232 -24.74 -28.06 47.63
C LYS A 232 -26.11 -28.15 48.32
N GLU A 233 -27.08 -27.41 47.79
CA GLU A 233 -28.48 -27.84 47.59
C GLU A 233 -29.16 -26.90 46.58
N LYS A 234 -30.28 -27.35 45.96
CA LYS A 234 -30.95 -26.74 44.80
C LYS A 234 -30.08 -26.56 43.53
N ILE A 235 -30.16 -27.55 42.63
CA ILE A 235 -30.47 -27.41 41.19
C ILE A 235 -30.68 -28.85 40.68
N ASN A 236 -31.93 -29.24 40.47
CA ASN A 236 -32.30 -30.49 39.79
C ASN A 236 -33.36 -30.28 38.68
N ASP A 237 -33.93 -29.08 38.58
CA ASP A 237 -35.07 -28.78 37.69
C ASP A 237 -34.69 -28.21 36.30
N LEU A 238 -33.40 -28.02 36.03
CA LEU A 238 -32.92 -27.30 34.83
C LEU A 238 -32.16 -28.13 33.79
N TYR A 239 -32.06 -29.45 33.97
CA TYR A 239 -31.42 -30.36 32.99
C TYR A 239 -32.41 -31.33 32.31
N ARG A 240 -33.66 -30.86 32.07
CA ARG A 240 -34.68 -31.64 31.34
C ARG A 240 -35.44 -30.85 30.26
N LYS A 241 -34.74 -29.96 29.55
CA LYS A 241 -35.13 -29.37 28.25
C LYS A 241 -33.89 -29.14 27.39
N ASN A 242 -34.07 -28.99 26.07
CA ASN A 242 -33.06 -28.68 25.05
C ASN A 242 -32.03 -29.80 24.73
N LYS A 243 -32.52 -30.89 24.12
CA LYS A 243 -31.75 -31.69 23.14
C LYS A 243 -32.73 -32.17 22.07
N GLN A 244 -32.28 -32.23 20.81
CA GLN A 244 -33.11 -32.25 19.58
C GLN A 244 -33.81 -30.88 19.32
N THR A 245 -33.95 -30.38 18.10
CA THR A 245 -33.43 -30.80 16.77
C THR A 245 -32.64 -29.67 16.09
N PHE A 246 -31.76 -30.03 15.15
CA PHE A 246 -31.18 -29.12 14.17
C PHE A 246 -31.85 -29.43 12.82
N SER A 247 -32.73 -28.56 12.33
CA SER A 247 -33.39 -28.72 11.03
C SER A 247 -33.64 -27.36 10.37
N SER A 248 -33.71 -27.38 9.04
CA SER A 248 -33.93 -26.24 8.13
C SER A 248 -34.89 -25.17 8.65
N PHE A 249 -34.44 -23.91 8.70
CA PHE A 249 -35.33 -22.78 8.98
C PHE A 249 -36.28 -22.51 7.81
N ILE A 250 -37.55 -22.36 8.16
CA ILE A 250 -38.68 -22.12 7.26
C ILE A 250 -38.82 -20.61 7.00
N ILE A 251 -39.24 -20.24 5.79
CA ILE A 251 -39.60 -18.87 5.42
C ILE A 251 -41.04 -18.60 5.91
N PRO A 252 -41.35 -17.45 6.53
CA PRO A 252 -42.72 -17.11 6.91
C PRO A 252 -43.69 -17.19 5.72
N GLN A 253 -44.86 -17.80 5.92
CA GLN A 253 -45.99 -17.70 5.00
C GLN A 253 -46.96 -16.65 5.53
N ASP A 254 -46.97 -15.48 4.90
CA ASP A 254 -48.19 -14.68 4.84
C ASP A 254 -49.02 -15.21 3.66
N LYS A 255 -50.31 -15.46 3.89
CA LYS A 255 -51.25 -15.96 2.88
C LYS A 255 -52.33 -14.93 2.58
N GLU A 256 -52.17 -14.21 1.47
CA GLU A 256 -53.33 -13.81 0.67
C GLU A 256 -53.08 -14.24 -0.78
N ASN A 257 -54.09 -14.85 -1.40
CA ASN A 257 -54.00 -15.42 -2.74
C ASN A 257 -54.44 -14.40 -3.78
N THR A 258 -53.56 -14.05 -4.71
CA THR A 258 -53.94 -13.78 -6.09
C THR A 258 -52.96 -14.50 -7.00
N GLN A 259 -53.48 -15.29 -7.95
CA GLN A 259 -52.64 -16.06 -8.85
C GLN A 259 -52.04 -15.16 -9.92
N ASN A 260 -50.72 -15.21 -10.09
CA ASN A 260 -50.08 -15.02 -11.39
C ASN A 260 -48.83 -15.91 -11.44
N ASN A 261 -48.74 -16.75 -12.48
CA ASN A 261 -47.60 -17.62 -12.73
C ASN A 261 -46.58 -16.87 -13.57
N ASP A 262 -45.57 -16.30 -12.92
CA ASP A 262 -44.42 -15.70 -13.59
C ASP A 262 -43.10 -16.00 -12.86
N GLU A 263 -41.98 -15.86 -13.59
CA GLU A 263 -40.66 -16.36 -13.18
C GLU A 263 -40.23 -15.94 -11.77
N LYS A 264 -40.06 -16.91 -10.86
CA LYS A 264 -39.39 -16.70 -9.56
C LYS A 264 -37.87 -16.50 -9.72
N LYS A 265 -37.48 -15.38 -10.33
CA LYS A 265 -36.13 -14.81 -10.27
C LYS A 265 -35.73 -14.70 -8.80
N LYS A 266 -34.71 -15.46 -8.38
CA LYS A 266 -34.22 -15.49 -6.99
C LYS A 266 -33.87 -14.07 -6.53
N LYS A 267 -34.70 -13.49 -5.66
CA LYS A 267 -34.53 -12.13 -5.13
C LYS A 267 -33.15 -11.99 -4.50
N ASN A 268 -32.39 -10.95 -4.89
CA ASN A 268 -31.02 -10.73 -4.42
C ASN A 268 -31.02 -10.60 -2.88
N PRO A 269 -30.37 -11.52 -2.13
CA PRO A 269 -30.46 -11.55 -0.66
C PRO A 269 -29.75 -10.37 0.02
N TYR A 270 -29.02 -9.56 -0.75
CA TYR A 270 -28.35 -8.35 -0.26
C TYR A 270 -29.13 -7.07 -0.59
N ASP A 271 -30.21 -7.16 -1.37
CA ASP A 271 -30.96 -5.99 -1.83
C ASP A 271 -32.08 -5.60 -0.86
N THR A 272 -31.83 -4.55 -0.08
CA THR A 272 -32.77 -3.99 0.90
C THR A 272 -33.40 -2.68 0.41
N CYS A 273 -34.47 -2.24 1.06
CA CYS A 273 -35.14 -0.97 0.73
C CYS A 273 -34.22 0.25 0.93
N LYS A 274 -34.55 1.41 0.33
CA LYS A 274 -33.68 2.60 0.37
C LYS A 274 -33.49 3.08 1.82
N GLU A 275 -34.52 2.96 2.65
CA GLU A 275 -34.56 3.36 4.06
C GLU A 275 -33.60 2.49 4.89
N SER A 276 -33.55 1.18 4.61
CA SER A 276 -32.58 0.25 5.20
C SER A 276 -31.15 0.62 4.81
N LYS A 277 -30.90 0.89 3.53
CA LYS A 277 -29.57 1.32 3.02
C LYS A 277 -29.15 2.65 3.64
N LEU A 278 -30.06 3.62 3.78
CA LEU A 278 -29.82 4.89 4.46
C LEU A 278 -29.54 4.71 5.96
N SER A 279 -30.30 3.84 6.66
CA SER A 279 -30.04 3.48 8.06
C SER A 279 -28.65 2.84 8.24
N THR A 280 -28.26 1.94 7.34
CA THR A 280 -26.91 1.36 7.30
C THR A 280 -25.85 2.43 6.99
N LEU A 281 -26.12 3.34 6.07
CA LEU A 281 -25.21 4.45 5.72
C LEU A 281 -24.94 5.36 6.93
N ILE A 282 -25.97 5.79 7.68
CA ILE A 282 -25.76 6.62 8.87
C ILE A 282 -24.86 5.91 9.91
N LYS A 283 -24.97 4.59 10.06
CA LYS A 283 -24.08 3.78 10.92
C LYS A 283 -22.62 3.71 10.42
N ARG A 284 -22.34 4.10 9.17
CA ARG A 284 -20.98 4.25 8.61
C ARG A 284 -20.36 5.63 8.85
N VAL A 285 -21.11 6.61 9.37
CA VAL A 285 -20.66 8.00 9.52
C VAL A 285 -20.14 8.25 10.94
N ARG A 286 -19.14 9.11 11.07
CA ARG A 286 -18.80 9.82 12.32
C ARG A 286 -18.58 11.31 12.07
N CYS A 287 -19.09 12.16 12.95
CA CYS A 287 -18.70 13.57 13.00
C CYS A 287 -17.34 13.68 13.72
N LEU A 288 -16.41 14.46 13.17
CA LEU A 288 -15.08 14.67 13.76
C LEU A 288 -14.95 16.03 14.45
N THR A 289 -15.71 17.04 14.01
CA THR A 289 -15.73 18.39 14.58
C THR A 289 -16.74 18.52 15.72
N SER A 290 -16.31 19.11 16.83
CA SER A 290 -16.97 19.04 18.14
C SER A 290 -17.87 20.24 18.48
N PHE A 291 -18.01 21.22 17.59
CA PHE A 291 -18.96 22.31 17.80
C PHE A 291 -20.38 21.92 17.37
N GLU A 292 -21.36 22.40 18.11
CA GLU A 292 -22.78 22.31 17.78
C GLU A 292 -23.20 23.54 16.97
N ASN A 293 -23.93 23.31 15.87
CA ASN A 293 -24.57 24.41 15.14
C ASN A 293 -25.92 24.69 15.79
N VAL A 294 -25.93 25.54 16.82
CA VAL A 294 -27.15 26.03 17.49
C VAL A 294 -28.14 26.69 16.50
N LYS A 295 -27.67 27.09 15.30
CA LYS A 295 -28.48 27.63 14.20
C LYS A 295 -28.84 26.65 13.06
N ASP A 296 -28.53 25.35 13.16
CA ASP A 296 -28.93 24.35 12.13
C ASP A 296 -30.21 23.56 12.50
N LEU A 297 -30.88 23.92 13.61
CA LEU A 297 -32.15 23.30 14.06
C LEU A 297 -33.36 24.25 14.02
N GLU A 298 -33.15 25.55 14.24
CA GLU A 298 -34.22 26.56 14.23
C GLU A 298 -33.81 27.77 13.37
N ASN A 299 -34.69 28.12 12.42
CA ASN A 299 -34.72 29.30 11.56
C ASN A 299 -33.41 29.79 10.89
N THR A 300 -33.40 29.70 9.54
CA THR A 300 -32.98 30.84 8.71
C THR A 300 -33.55 30.70 7.29
N GLU A 301 -34.49 31.55 6.92
CA GLU A 301 -35.02 31.69 5.55
C GLU A 301 -34.09 32.57 4.68
N GLU A 302 -32.77 32.37 4.80
CA GLU A 302 -31.76 33.08 4.01
C GLU A 302 -31.29 32.20 2.84
N ASN A 303 -31.47 32.70 1.61
CA ASN A 303 -31.25 31.98 0.34
C ASN A 303 -29.78 31.59 0.01
N ASN A 304 -28.87 31.62 0.99
CA ASN A 304 -27.45 31.31 0.78
C ASN A 304 -27.22 29.79 0.66
N LYS A 305 -27.30 29.29 -0.58
CA LYS A 305 -27.04 27.90 -0.98
C LYS A 305 -25.64 27.46 -0.55
N LYS A 306 -25.56 26.64 0.50
CA LYS A 306 -24.30 26.21 1.12
C LYS A 306 -23.57 25.17 0.25
N ASN A 307 -22.23 25.25 0.20
CA ASN A 307 -21.38 24.31 -0.53
C ASN A 307 -20.89 23.16 0.36
N ILE A 308 -21.02 21.91 -0.13
CA ILE A 308 -20.49 20.68 0.50
C ILE A 308 -19.31 20.16 -0.32
N LEU A 309 -18.25 19.74 0.36
CA LEU A 309 -17.06 19.12 -0.25
C LEU A 309 -16.96 17.62 0.10
N LEU A 310 -16.94 16.76 -0.90
CA LEU A 310 -16.42 15.40 -0.79
C LEU A 310 -14.89 15.43 -0.90
N LEU A 311 -14.19 14.96 0.12
CA LEU A 311 -12.75 14.77 0.14
C LEU A 311 -12.44 13.27 0.03
N LEU A 312 -11.91 12.83 -1.12
CA LEU A 312 -11.42 11.47 -1.30
C LEU A 312 -9.91 11.41 -1.02
N THR A 313 -9.50 10.44 -0.21
CA THR A 313 -8.09 10.13 0.11
C THR A 313 -7.73 8.68 -0.19
N ARG A 314 -8.72 7.81 -0.43
CA ARG A 314 -8.59 6.36 -0.60
C ARG A 314 -9.49 5.76 -1.67
N ASP A 315 -10.76 6.15 -1.68
CA ASP A 315 -11.81 5.47 -2.43
C ASP A 315 -12.08 6.17 -3.77
N PHE A 316 -11.10 6.10 -4.68
CA PHE A 316 -11.07 6.79 -5.98
C PHE A 316 -11.97 6.13 -7.05
N ARG A 317 -13.28 6.10 -6.79
CA ARG A 317 -14.33 5.58 -7.68
C ARG A 317 -15.66 6.31 -7.48
N ILE A 318 -16.56 6.22 -8.46
CA ILE A 318 -17.92 6.77 -8.36
C ILE A 318 -18.89 5.73 -7.81
N ASN A 319 -18.95 4.53 -8.39
CA ASN A 319 -19.89 3.52 -7.92
C ASN A 319 -19.43 2.91 -6.60
N ASP A 320 -20.38 2.36 -5.84
CA ASP A 320 -20.12 1.63 -4.60
C ASP A 320 -19.26 2.42 -3.58
N ASN A 321 -19.41 3.74 -3.52
CA ASN A 321 -18.66 4.67 -2.67
C ASN A 321 -19.57 5.31 -1.60
N TRP A 322 -19.50 4.83 -0.35
CA TRP A 322 -20.38 5.30 0.72
C TRP A 322 -20.15 6.78 1.11
N ALA A 323 -18.94 7.33 0.96
CA ALA A 323 -18.64 8.73 1.24
C ALA A 323 -19.29 9.65 0.21
N LEU A 324 -19.22 9.29 -1.08
CA LEU A 324 -19.93 9.99 -2.15
C LEU A 324 -21.44 9.89 -1.96
N ILE A 325 -21.99 8.70 -1.69
CA ILE A 325 -23.43 8.52 -1.45
C ILE A 325 -23.89 9.36 -0.24
N TYR A 326 -23.10 9.43 0.84
CA TYR A 326 -23.44 10.28 1.98
C TYR A 326 -23.40 11.77 1.61
N ALA A 327 -22.35 12.23 0.94
CA ALA A 327 -22.25 13.63 0.49
C ALA A 327 -23.41 14.02 -0.46
N TYR A 328 -23.77 13.13 -1.38
CA TYR A 328 -24.89 13.26 -2.32
C TYR A 328 -26.23 13.40 -1.59
N GLU A 329 -26.57 12.47 -0.68
CA GLU A 329 -27.85 12.49 0.05
C GLU A 329 -27.98 13.69 1.00
N ILE A 330 -26.89 14.14 1.66
CA ILE A 330 -26.91 15.39 2.45
C ILE A 330 -27.13 16.59 1.53
N ALA A 331 -26.41 16.66 0.40
CA ALA A 331 -26.48 17.79 -0.52
C ALA A 331 -27.88 17.90 -1.15
N LYS A 332 -28.43 16.79 -1.68
CA LYS A 332 -29.79 16.71 -2.22
C LYS A 332 -30.84 17.07 -1.15
N LYS A 333 -30.72 16.55 0.09
CA LYS A 333 -31.64 16.90 1.19
C LYS A 333 -31.58 18.38 1.62
N LYS A 334 -30.40 19.01 1.63
CA LYS A 334 -30.23 20.43 2.00
C LYS A 334 -30.38 21.40 0.82
N LYS A 335 -30.66 20.93 -0.41
CA LYS A 335 -30.57 21.71 -1.67
C LYS A 335 -29.21 22.40 -1.86
N ASN A 336 -28.15 21.84 -1.28
CA ASN A 336 -26.79 22.37 -1.30
C ASN A 336 -26.05 22.01 -2.59
N ASN A 337 -25.00 22.76 -2.94
CA ASN A 337 -24.06 22.35 -3.99
C ASN A 337 -23.12 21.24 -3.48
N LEU A 338 -22.64 20.38 -4.40
CA LEU A 338 -21.69 19.32 -4.12
C LEU A 338 -20.46 19.41 -5.03
N LEU A 339 -19.31 19.61 -4.41
CA LEU A 339 -17.98 19.59 -5.04
C LEU A 339 -17.23 18.34 -4.57
N ALA A 340 -16.32 17.81 -5.37
CA ALA A 340 -15.41 16.73 -4.99
C ALA A 340 -13.95 17.18 -5.11
N CYS A 341 -13.06 16.61 -4.29
CA CYS A 341 -11.62 16.85 -4.41
C CYS A 341 -10.77 15.67 -3.91
N THR A 342 -9.50 15.73 -4.26
CA THR A 342 -8.42 15.04 -3.55
C THR A 342 -7.20 15.96 -3.47
N TYR A 343 -6.19 15.57 -2.70
CA TYR A 343 -4.92 16.30 -2.63
C TYR A 343 -3.72 15.37 -2.83
N LEU A 344 -2.62 15.96 -3.30
CA LEU A 344 -1.29 15.36 -3.34
C LEU A 344 -0.34 16.29 -2.57
N ASN A 345 0.41 15.73 -1.63
CA ASN A 345 1.34 16.49 -0.80
C ASN A 345 2.68 16.64 -1.55
N ARG A 346 3.05 17.86 -1.90
CA ARG A 346 4.31 18.17 -2.61
C ARG A 346 5.56 17.76 -1.83
N LYS A 347 5.48 17.57 -0.51
CA LYS A 347 6.55 17.08 0.38
C LYS A 347 6.62 15.56 0.54
N GLU A 348 5.63 14.80 0.08
CA GLU A 348 5.67 13.34 0.19
C GLU A 348 6.68 12.79 -0.83
N GLU A 349 7.78 12.21 -0.36
CA GLU A 349 8.70 11.48 -1.24
C GLU A 349 8.03 10.20 -1.75
N VAL A 350 7.69 10.18 -3.04
CA VAL A 350 6.94 9.08 -3.68
C VAL A 350 7.77 8.33 -4.73
N PRO A 351 7.65 6.99 -4.79
CA PRO A 351 8.17 6.20 -5.91
C PRO A 351 7.49 6.61 -7.23
N GLU A 352 8.29 6.77 -8.28
CA GLU A 352 7.83 7.14 -9.64
C GLU A 352 6.68 6.23 -10.15
N ARG A 353 6.80 4.91 -9.99
CA ARG A 353 5.74 3.94 -10.30
C ARG A 353 4.44 4.16 -9.53
N TYR A 354 4.52 4.52 -8.24
CA TYR A 354 3.32 4.71 -7.41
C TYR A 354 2.55 5.94 -7.85
N ILE A 355 3.25 7.05 -8.11
CA ILE A 355 2.61 8.32 -8.48
C ILE A 355 2.10 8.31 -9.93
N ASP A 356 2.81 7.69 -10.87
CA ASP A 356 2.35 7.45 -12.25
C ASP A 356 0.98 6.76 -12.29
N ILE A 357 0.85 5.64 -11.58
CA ILE A 357 -0.41 4.89 -11.49
C ILE A 357 -1.48 5.72 -10.77
N LYS A 358 -1.14 6.44 -9.69
CA LYS A 358 -2.09 7.28 -8.95
C LYS A 358 -2.64 8.42 -9.81
N LEU A 359 -1.81 9.10 -10.61
CA LEU A 359 -2.27 10.18 -11.48
C LEU A 359 -3.19 9.68 -12.59
N LYS A 360 -2.90 8.52 -13.18
CA LYS A 360 -3.79 7.86 -14.16
C LYS A 360 -5.14 7.46 -13.55
N VAL A 361 -5.17 6.95 -12.31
CA VAL A 361 -6.41 6.70 -11.56
C VAL A 361 -7.21 7.99 -11.35
N LEU A 362 -6.54 9.08 -10.97
CA LEU A 362 -7.21 10.36 -10.73
C LEU A 362 -7.73 11.02 -12.01
N LYS A 363 -7.11 10.79 -13.18
CA LYS A 363 -7.62 11.27 -14.48
C LYS A 363 -8.89 10.53 -14.90
N ASN A 364 -8.92 9.20 -14.71
CA ASN A 364 -10.15 8.40 -14.87
C ASN A 364 -11.27 8.86 -13.91
N LEU A 365 -10.92 9.31 -12.71
CA LEU A 365 -11.86 9.80 -11.71
C LEU A 365 -12.43 11.19 -12.06
N GLU A 366 -11.60 12.11 -12.60
CA GLU A 366 -12.02 13.41 -13.13
C GLU A 366 -13.13 13.26 -14.18
N GLU A 367 -12.91 12.42 -15.20
CA GLU A 367 -13.92 12.11 -16.22
C GLU A 367 -15.20 11.50 -15.62
N SER A 368 -15.05 10.68 -14.59
CA SER A 368 -16.18 9.95 -13.98
C SER A 368 -17.04 10.86 -13.11
N PHE A 369 -16.44 11.84 -12.44
CA PHE A 369 -17.18 12.90 -11.74
C PHE A 369 -17.93 13.84 -12.71
N LYS A 370 -17.34 14.15 -13.87
CA LYS A 370 -18.01 14.91 -14.93
C LYS A 370 -19.31 14.23 -15.41
N LYS A 371 -19.33 12.89 -15.47
CA LYS A 371 -20.50 12.09 -15.88
C LYS A 371 -21.66 12.07 -14.86
N VAL A 372 -21.45 12.52 -13.62
CA VAL A 372 -22.50 12.65 -12.57
C VAL A 372 -22.76 14.11 -12.17
N ASN A 373 -22.33 15.07 -12.98
CA ASN A 373 -22.46 16.52 -12.76
C ASN A 373 -21.92 17.03 -11.39
N ILE A 374 -20.78 16.48 -10.96
CA ILE A 374 -20.03 16.97 -9.79
C ILE A 374 -18.66 17.49 -10.27
N PRO A 375 -18.28 18.75 -9.97
CA PRO A 375 -16.93 19.26 -10.23
C PRO A 375 -15.89 18.58 -9.33
N PHE A 376 -14.76 18.13 -9.92
CA PHE A 376 -13.67 17.45 -9.22
C PHE A 376 -12.37 18.25 -9.26
N TYR A 377 -11.74 18.47 -8.11
CA TYR A 377 -10.52 19.28 -7.95
C TYR A 377 -9.33 18.44 -7.48
N LEU A 378 -8.20 18.53 -8.18
CA LEU A 378 -6.92 17.93 -7.78
C LEU A 378 -5.96 18.99 -7.22
N LEU A 379 -5.72 18.98 -5.91
CA LEU A 379 -4.92 20.01 -5.22
C LEU A 379 -3.49 19.53 -4.93
N THR A 380 -2.48 20.23 -5.43
CA THR A 380 -1.06 19.95 -5.11
C THR A 380 -0.56 20.85 -3.97
N ILE A 381 -0.75 20.43 -2.72
CA ILE A 381 -0.51 21.26 -1.52
C ILE A 381 0.88 21.06 -0.92
N PHE A 382 1.48 22.09 -0.32
CA PHE A 382 2.73 22.01 0.46
C PHE A 382 2.49 22.23 1.97
N MET A 383 1.52 23.06 2.34
CA MET A 383 0.95 23.23 3.68
C MET A 383 -0.56 22.98 3.67
N ILE A 384 -1.14 22.70 4.85
CA ILE A 384 -2.61 22.56 4.98
C ILE A 384 -3.33 23.90 4.78
N ASP A 385 -2.66 25.03 4.97
CA ASP A 385 -3.22 26.37 4.78
C ASP A 385 -3.65 26.62 3.32
N GLU A 386 -2.98 26.01 2.33
CA GLU A 386 -3.41 26.01 0.93
C GLU A 386 -4.77 25.30 0.74
N PHE A 387 -4.99 24.20 1.48
CA PHE A 387 -6.28 23.51 1.50
C PHE A 387 -7.34 24.33 2.24
N MET A 388 -6.99 25.00 3.35
CA MET A 388 -7.90 25.90 4.06
C MET A 388 -8.31 27.12 3.22
N GLU A 389 -7.41 27.61 2.37
CA GLU A 389 -7.70 28.71 1.44
C GLU A 389 -8.60 28.26 0.28
N PHE A 390 -8.42 27.04 -0.24
CA PHE A 390 -9.39 26.42 -1.14
C PHE A 390 -10.79 26.30 -0.49
N LEU A 391 -10.88 25.85 0.78
CA LEU A 391 -12.15 25.82 1.52
C LEU A 391 -12.79 27.21 1.67
N ARG A 392 -11.97 28.27 1.83
CA ARG A 392 -12.43 29.65 1.91
C ARG A 392 -12.96 30.16 0.57
N ILE A 393 -12.22 29.95 -0.52
CA ILE A 393 -12.56 30.41 -1.88
C ILE A 393 -13.85 29.73 -2.38
N HIS A 394 -14.05 28.45 -2.06
CA HIS A 394 -15.25 27.71 -2.44
C HIS A 394 -16.34 27.69 -1.36
N GLU A 395 -16.26 28.54 -0.33
CA GLU A 395 -17.27 28.72 0.73
C GLU A 395 -17.73 27.40 1.41
N ILE A 396 -16.79 26.47 1.57
CA ILE A 396 -17.05 25.13 2.08
C ILE A 396 -17.31 25.18 3.58
N ASN A 397 -18.54 24.88 3.96
CA ASN A 397 -19.04 24.83 5.33
C ASN A 397 -19.22 23.39 5.85
N THR A 398 -19.27 22.40 4.94
CA THR A 398 -19.39 20.98 5.27
C THR A 398 -18.43 20.16 4.43
N ILE A 399 -17.64 19.29 5.07
CA ILE A 399 -16.73 18.33 4.44
C ILE A 399 -17.19 16.92 4.80
N VAL A 400 -17.27 16.04 3.80
CA VAL A 400 -17.42 14.60 3.95
C VAL A 400 -16.15 13.94 3.44
N CYS A 401 -15.44 13.17 4.27
CA CYS A 401 -14.24 12.45 3.85
C CYS A 401 -14.38 10.92 3.93
N ASP A 402 -13.60 10.20 3.12
CA ASP A 402 -13.44 8.75 3.22
C ASP A 402 -12.51 8.34 4.37
N PHE A 403 -12.33 7.03 4.58
CA PHE A 403 -11.56 6.49 5.69
C PHE A 403 -10.23 5.88 5.27
N HIS A 404 -9.13 6.52 5.72
CA HIS A 404 -7.77 6.06 5.52
C HIS A 404 -7.05 5.82 6.87
N PRO A 405 -6.57 4.61 7.18
CA PRO A 405 -5.99 4.26 8.49
C PRO A 405 -4.50 4.58 8.62
N LEU A 406 -3.77 4.82 7.53
CA LEU A 406 -2.33 5.13 7.58
C LEU A 406 -2.06 6.52 8.20
N SER A 407 -0.91 6.67 8.85
CA SER A 407 -0.56 7.81 9.69
C SER A 407 -0.61 9.17 8.98
N GLU A 408 -0.14 9.25 7.73
CA GLU A 408 -0.02 10.52 7.00
C GLU A 408 -1.40 11.16 6.74
N GLN A 409 -2.35 10.35 6.27
CA GLN A 409 -3.72 10.78 5.97
C GLN A 409 -4.50 11.00 7.28
N LYS A 410 -4.25 10.20 8.33
CA LYS A 410 -4.80 10.49 9.67
C LYS A 410 -4.33 11.84 10.20
N ILE A 411 -3.03 12.14 10.13
CA ILE A 411 -2.46 13.43 10.57
C ILE A 411 -3.04 14.59 9.75
N PHE A 412 -3.23 14.41 8.43
CA PHE A 412 -3.90 15.41 7.61
C PHE A 412 -5.34 15.68 8.07
N ILE A 413 -6.15 14.64 8.28
CA ILE A 413 -7.54 14.77 8.76
C ILE A 413 -7.60 15.32 10.19
N GLU A 414 -6.69 14.93 11.09
CA GLU A 414 -6.60 15.49 12.45
C GLU A 414 -6.29 16.99 12.43
N ASN A 415 -5.36 17.45 11.57
CA ASN A 415 -5.06 18.87 11.36
C ASN A 415 -6.22 19.63 10.70
N LEU A 416 -6.87 19.02 9.69
CA LEU A 416 -8.04 19.59 9.02
C LEU A 416 -9.17 19.84 10.03
N VAL A 417 -9.49 18.84 10.86
CA VAL A 417 -10.52 18.96 11.92
C VAL A 417 -10.16 20.05 12.93
N HIS A 418 -8.89 20.18 13.33
CA HIS A 418 -8.45 21.25 14.22
C HIS A 418 -8.67 22.67 13.65
N LEU A 419 -8.42 22.86 12.35
CA LEU A 419 -8.63 24.15 11.67
C LEU A 419 -10.11 24.39 11.33
N SER A 420 -10.82 23.37 10.89
CA SER A 420 -12.27 23.39 10.64
C SER A 420 -13.08 23.73 11.90
N ASN A 421 -12.70 23.22 13.08
CA ASN A 421 -13.30 23.63 14.37
C ASN A 421 -13.17 25.15 14.61
N LYS A 422 -12.03 25.77 14.29
CA LYS A 422 -11.83 27.24 14.43
C LYS A 422 -12.63 28.03 13.40
N LYS A 423 -12.86 27.46 12.22
CA LYS A 423 -13.60 28.09 11.09
C LYS A 423 -15.10 27.73 11.07
N LYS A 424 -15.59 26.92 12.02
CA LYS A 424 -16.96 26.37 12.06
C LYS A 424 -17.37 25.57 10.82
N ILE A 425 -16.40 24.92 10.16
CA ILE A 425 -16.62 24.01 9.04
C ILE A 425 -16.90 22.62 9.62
N LYS A 426 -18.03 21.99 9.29
CA LYS A 426 -18.42 20.67 9.83
C LYS A 426 -17.67 19.57 9.08
N VAL A 427 -17.04 18.62 9.78
CA VAL A 427 -16.33 17.50 9.15
C VAL A 427 -16.95 16.17 9.56
N PHE A 428 -17.39 15.41 8.56
CA PHE A 428 -17.86 14.02 8.68
C PHE A 428 -16.87 13.07 8.01
N GLN A 429 -16.74 11.85 8.53
CA GLN A 429 -15.96 10.78 7.91
C GLN A 429 -16.81 9.51 7.75
N VAL A 430 -16.64 8.81 6.62
CA VAL A 430 -17.42 7.62 6.26
C VAL A 430 -16.50 6.45 5.89
N ASP A 431 -16.66 5.30 6.54
CA ASP A 431 -15.94 4.09 6.09
C ASP A 431 -16.57 3.52 4.82
N SER A 432 -15.92 3.83 3.70
CA SER A 432 -16.28 3.47 2.33
C SER A 432 -15.43 2.34 1.77
N HIS A 433 -14.45 1.89 2.55
CA HIS A 433 -13.43 0.95 2.12
C HIS A 433 -13.68 -0.46 2.69
N ASN A 434 -14.27 -0.55 3.88
CA ASN A 434 -14.55 -1.79 4.59
C ASN A 434 -16.03 -2.16 4.53
N VAL A 435 -16.32 -3.47 4.52
CA VAL A 435 -17.69 -4.00 4.56
C VAL A 435 -18.32 -3.64 5.89
N VAL A 436 -17.63 -3.83 7.02
CA VAL A 436 -18.07 -3.29 8.32
C VAL A 436 -17.16 -2.12 8.72
N PRO A 437 -17.71 -0.93 9.05
CA PRO A 437 -16.90 0.23 9.44
C PRO A 437 -15.94 -0.08 10.59
N LEU A 438 -14.68 0.32 10.48
CA LEU A 438 -13.63 -0.08 11.43
C LEU A 438 -13.98 0.20 12.90
N TRP A 439 -14.58 1.37 13.19
CA TRP A 439 -14.97 1.78 14.54
C TRP A 439 -16.30 1.17 15.03
N VAL A 440 -17.01 0.43 14.17
CA VAL A 440 -18.11 -0.46 14.56
C VAL A 440 -17.54 -1.86 14.85
N THR A 441 -16.68 -2.38 13.97
CA THR A 441 -16.05 -3.70 14.08
C THR A 441 -15.28 -3.92 15.39
N SER A 442 -14.52 -2.92 15.86
CA SER A 442 -13.91 -2.97 17.20
C SER A 442 -13.61 -1.56 17.73
N LYS A 443 -13.25 -1.49 19.01
CA LYS A 443 -12.75 -0.28 19.68
C LYS A 443 -11.24 -0.34 19.99
N VAL A 444 -10.57 -1.47 19.68
CA VAL A 444 -9.18 -1.77 20.02
C VAL A 444 -8.44 -2.49 18.87
N GLU A 445 -7.12 -2.60 18.98
CA GLU A 445 -6.31 -3.49 18.12
C GLU A 445 -6.69 -4.96 18.35
N GLU A 446 -6.97 -5.69 17.27
CA GLU A 446 -7.39 -7.08 17.32
C GLU A 446 -6.19 -8.04 17.23
N HIS A 447 -6.08 -8.94 18.20
CA HIS A 447 -4.92 -9.81 18.33
C HIS A 447 -4.70 -10.71 17.09
N SER A 448 -5.76 -11.25 16.49
CA SER A 448 -5.69 -12.04 15.26
C SER A 448 -7.04 -12.19 14.54
N ALA A 449 -7.02 -12.85 13.37
CA ALA A 449 -8.23 -13.23 12.65
C ALA A 449 -9.24 -14.04 13.49
N ARG A 450 -8.81 -14.70 14.58
CA ARG A 450 -9.74 -15.39 15.50
C ARG A 450 -10.60 -14.43 16.32
N THR A 451 -10.09 -13.25 16.69
CA THR A 451 -10.79 -12.31 17.59
C THR A 451 -11.67 -11.33 16.84
N ILE A 452 -11.24 -10.87 15.66
CA ILE A 452 -12.03 -9.95 14.82
C ILE A 452 -13.19 -10.64 14.07
N ARG A 453 -13.01 -11.89 13.62
CA ARG A 453 -14.01 -12.62 12.81
C ARG A 453 -15.41 -12.69 13.43
N PRO A 454 -15.61 -13.03 14.73
CA PRO A 454 -16.96 -13.01 15.30
C PRO A 454 -17.58 -11.61 15.30
N LYS A 455 -16.79 -10.55 15.54
CA LYS A 455 -17.27 -9.16 15.54
C LYS A 455 -17.73 -8.72 14.15
N ILE A 456 -16.92 -8.99 13.12
CA ILE A 456 -17.32 -8.77 11.71
C ILE A 456 -18.59 -9.57 11.39
N LYS A 457 -18.60 -10.88 11.67
CA LYS A 457 -19.75 -11.75 11.35
C LYS A 457 -21.06 -11.31 12.02
N MET A 458 -21.00 -10.78 13.23
CA MET A 458 -22.16 -10.21 13.94
C MET A 458 -22.76 -9.00 13.20
N HIS A 459 -21.93 -8.20 12.53
CA HIS A 459 -22.36 -6.98 11.83
C HIS A 459 -22.63 -7.16 10.33
N LEU A 460 -22.08 -8.21 9.68
CA LEU A 460 -22.28 -8.45 8.24
C LEU A 460 -23.75 -8.38 7.78
N PRO A 461 -24.76 -8.94 8.48
CA PRO A 461 -26.16 -8.84 8.07
C PRO A 461 -26.73 -7.41 8.01
N THR A 462 -26.10 -6.44 8.68
CA THR A 462 -26.51 -5.02 8.61
C THR A 462 -25.77 -4.25 7.51
N PHE A 463 -24.50 -4.57 7.26
CA PHE A 463 -23.62 -3.74 6.42
C PHE A 463 -23.30 -4.32 5.03
N LEU A 464 -23.44 -5.62 4.83
CA LEU A 464 -23.29 -6.27 3.52
C LEU A 464 -24.61 -6.22 2.75
N THR A 465 -24.97 -5.02 2.30
CA THR A 465 -26.15 -4.73 1.48
C THR A 465 -25.73 -4.33 0.07
N GLU A 466 -26.68 -4.27 -0.87
CA GLU A 466 -26.50 -3.47 -2.08
C GLU A 466 -26.32 -1.99 -1.74
N TYR A 467 -25.70 -1.29 -2.69
CA TYR A 467 -25.50 0.16 -2.63
C TYR A 467 -26.74 0.93 -3.07
N ILE A 468 -26.78 2.22 -2.70
CA ILE A 468 -27.72 3.19 -3.29
C ILE A 468 -27.12 3.60 -4.65
N LYS A 469 -27.89 3.46 -5.74
CA LYS A 469 -27.49 3.98 -7.05
C LYS A 469 -27.55 5.50 -7.04
N LEU A 470 -26.59 6.14 -7.69
CA LEU A 470 -26.55 7.60 -7.85
C LEU A 470 -27.11 8.00 -9.21
N GLU A 471 -27.83 9.12 -9.23
CA GLU A 471 -28.25 9.82 -10.45
C GLU A 471 -27.24 10.95 -10.73
N SER A 472 -27.36 11.63 -11.87
CA SER A 472 -26.64 12.91 -12.07
C SER A 472 -27.10 13.93 -11.01
N PHE A 473 -26.19 14.70 -10.43
CA PHE A 473 -26.53 15.67 -9.40
C PHE A 473 -27.07 16.97 -10.01
N GLU A 474 -28.17 17.50 -9.48
CA GLU A 474 -28.83 18.71 -10.01
C GLU A 474 -28.16 19.99 -9.49
N GLN A 475 -27.19 20.52 -10.24
CA GLN A 475 -26.54 21.79 -9.96
C GLN A 475 -25.96 22.46 -11.20
N ASN A 476 -25.90 23.80 -11.18
CA ASN A 476 -25.21 24.61 -12.17
C ASN A 476 -23.94 25.19 -11.51
N LEU A 477 -22.78 24.60 -11.80
CA LEU A 477 -21.47 25.06 -11.30
C LEU A 477 -20.46 25.13 -12.46
N LYS A 478 -19.55 26.10 -12.42
CA LYS A 478 -18.37 26.05 -13.30
C LYS A 478 -17.46 24.89 -12.85
N TYR A 479 -17.02 24.10 -13.83
CA TYR A 479 -15.98 23.09 -13.64
C TYR A 479 -14.58 23.72 -13.58
N PRO A 480 -13.64 23.16 -12.81
CA PRO A 480 -12.23 23.47 -13.00
C PRO A 480 -11.78 23.01 -14.40
N GLU A 481 -10.72 23.64 -14.90
CA GLU A 481 -10.06 23.16 -16.11
C GLU A 481 -9.44 21.76 -15.85
N PRO A 482 -9.49 20.81 -16.81
CA PRO A 482 -8.93 19.47 -16.63
C PRO A 482 -7.46 19.50 -16.26
N PHE A 483 -7.02 18.66 -15.31
CA PHE A 483 -5.62 18.62 -14.91
C PHE A 483 -4.78 17.74 -15.85
N GLU A 484 -3.59 18.21 -16.23
CA GLU A 484 -2.66 17.39 -17.02
C GLU A 484 -1.61 16.69 -16.16
N ILE A 485 -1.38 15.40 -16.46
CA ILE A 485 -0.61 14.48 -15.62
C ILE A 485 0.83 14.99 -15.43
N ASP A 486 1.50 15.40 -16.50
CA ASP A 486 2.87 15.89 -16.44
C ASP A 486 3.00 17.18 -15.63
N ASP A 487 2.02 18.07 -15.72
CA ASP A 487 2.02 19.34 -14.98
C ASP A 487 1.66 19.18 -13.50
N VAL A 488 1.02 18.08 -13.12
CA VAL A 488 0.93 17.66 -11.72
C VAL A 488 2.22 16.97 -11.28
N PHE A 489 2.78 16.07 -12.10
CA PHE A 489 4.01 15.32 -11.80
C PHE A 489 5.20 16.26 -11.52
N LYS A 490 5.40 17.29 -12.36
CA LYS A 490 6.45 18.32 -12.20
C LYS A 490 6.41 19.06 -10.84
N LYS A 491 5.28 19.01 -10.12
CA LYS A 491 5.07 19.71 -8.83
C LYS A 491 5.34 18.83 -7.59
N LEU A 492 5.71 17.56 -7.77
CA LEU A 492 5.81 16.56 -6.69
C LEU A 492 7.25 16.10 -6.44
N THR A 493 7.54 15.67 -5.21
CA THR A 493 8.87 15.12 -4.85
C THR A 493 8.93 13.63 -5.19
N VAL A 494 9.35 13.31 -6.43
CA VAL A 494 9.35 11.94 -6.98
C VAL A 494 10.76 11.36 -7.04
N TYR A 495 10.93 10.07 -6.71
CA TYR A 495 12.18 9.35 -6.89
C TYR A 495 12.03 8.07 -7.74
N LYS A 496 13.05 7.81 -8.58
CA LYS A 496 13.09 6.67 -9.50
C LYS A 496 13.52 5.39 -8.77
N SER A 497 12.57 4.70 -8.14
CA SER A 497 12.82 3.44 -7.43
C SER A 497 13.04 2.25 -8.39
N CYS A 498 12.23 2.19 -9.45
CA CYS A 498 12.03 1.06 -10.35
C CYS A 498 11.35 1.50 -11.66
N PRO A 499 11.28 0.65 -12.71
CA PRO A 499 10.62 0.99 -13.97
C PRO A 499 9.12 1.26 -13.82
N LEU A 500 8.57 2.11 -14.69
CA LEU A 500 7.12 2.26 -14.87
C LEU A 500 6.45 1.00 -15.42
N LEU A 501 5.13 0.92 -15.32
CA LEU A 501 4.32 -0.21 -15.78
C LEU A 501 3.36 0.26 -16.89
N SER A 502 3.78 0.14 -18.15
CA SER A 502 3.00 0.55 -19.33
C SER A 502 1.64 -0.15 -19.44
N ASN A 503 1.55 -1.41 -18.99
CA ASN A 503 0.42 -2.29 -19.29
C ASN A 503 -0.64 -2.34 -18.16
N PHE A 504 -0.53 -1.52 -17.11
CA PHE A 504 -1.47 -1.52 -15.99
C PHE A 504 -2.68 -0.61 -16.24
N VAL A 505 -3.78 -1.19 -16.72
CA VAL A 505 -5.03 -0.48 -17.03
C VAL A 505 -5.84 -0.20 -15.75
N CYS A 506 -5.65 0.99 -15.18
CA CYS A 506 -6.20 1.39 -13.88
C CYS A 506 -7.63 1.99 -13.94
N THR A 507 -8.57 1.32 -14.62
CA THR A 507 -9.97 1.78 -14.75
C THR A 507 -10.95 0.94 -13.93
N GLU A 508 -12.06 1.55 -13.51
CA GLU A 508 -13.16 0.87 -12.81
C GLU A 508 -13.75 -0.28 -13.65
N LYS A 509 -13.97 -0.05 -14.96
CA LYS A 509 -14.36 -1.10 -15.91
C LYS A 509 -13.40 -2.31 -15.86
N LYS A 510 -12.09 -2.09 -15.87
CA LYS A 510 -11.11 -3.19 -15.83
C LYS A 510 -11.16 -3.97 -14.52
N ALA A 511 -11.38 -3.30 -13.39
CA ALA A 511 -11.57 -3.96 -12.11
C ALA A 511 -12.81 -4.88 -12.09
N HIS A 512 -13.92 -4.44 -12.71
CA HIS A 512 -15.14 -5.24 -12.87
C HIS A 512 -14.95 -6.43 -13.81
N GLU A 513 -14.29 -6.27 -14.97
CA GLU A 513 -13.93 -7.38 -15.86
C GLU A 513 -13.10 -8.46 -15.14
N ILE A 514 -12.15 -8.03 -14.30
CA ILE A 514 -11.28 -8.93 -13.53
C ILE A 514 -12.08 -9.66 -12.44
N LEU A 515 -12.98 -8.96 -11.73
CA LEU A 515 -13.91 -9.57 -10.75
C LEU A 515 -14.83 -10.60 -11.41
N GLU A 516 -15.42 -10.28 -12.55
CA GLU A 516 -16.31 -11.17 -13.30
C GLU A 516 -15.56 -12.43 -13.79
N ASN A 517 -14.37 -12.24 -14.36
CA ASN A 517 -13.53 -13.35 -14.82
C ASN A 517 -13.04 -14.23 -13.65
N PHE A 518 -12.78 -13.64 -12.47
CA PHE A 518 -12.50 -14.40 -11.25
C PHE A 518 -13.70 -15.25 -10.83
N CYS A 519 -14.91 -14.66 -10.72
CA CYS A 519 -16.14 -15.40 -10.42
C CYS A 519 -16.37 -16.56 -11.40
N LYS A 520 -16.33 -16.28 -12.72
CA LYS A 520 -16.68 -17.24 -13.78
C LYS A 520 -15.65 -18.36 -13.98
N LYS A 521 -14.35 -18.11 -13.81
CA LYS A 521 -13.29 -19.06 -14.24
C LYS A 521 -12.33 -19.54 -13.14
N LYS A 522 -12.28 -18.86 -11.99
CA LYS A 522 -11.22 -19.04 -10.97
C LYS A 522 -11.73 -19.35 -9.56
N LEU A 523 -12.95 -18.91 -9.23
CA LEU A 523 -13.52 -19.01 -7.89
C LEU A 523 -13.63 -20.46 -7.40
N ASP A 524 -14.00 -21.38 -8.29
CA ASP A 524 -14.04 -22.83 -8.06
C ASP A 524 -12.68 -23.37 -7.58
N LYS A 525 -11.58 -22.93 -8.20
CA LYS A 525 -10.22 -23.35 -7.84
C LYS A 525 -9.66 -22.59 -6.64
N PHE A 526 -10.23 -21.44 -6.26
CA PHE A 526 -9.59 -20.50 -5.33
C PHE A 526 -9.18 -21.14 -3.99
N ASN A 527 -10.07 -21.88 -3.34
CA ASN A 527 -9.77 -22.57 -2.07
C ASN A 527 -8.52 -23.47 -2.17
N LEU A 528 -8.48 -24.31 -3.21
CA LEU A 528 -7.44 -25.32 -3.42
C LEU A 528 -6.13 -24.74 -3.99
N LYS A 529 -6.21 -23.71 -4.85
CA LYS A 529 -5.10 -23.23 -5.67
C LYS A 529 -4.55 -21.85 -5.33
N ARG A 530 -5.17 -21.05 -4.46
CA ARG A 530 -4.65 -19.72 -4.03
C ARG A 530 -3.24 -19.71 -3.41
N ASN A 531 -2.71 -20.87 -3.01
CA ASN A 531 -1.36 -21.03 -2.48
C ASN A 531 -0.34 -21.53 -3.53
N ASP A 532 -0.78 -21.84 -4.75
CA ASP A 532 0.02 -22.32 -5.87
C ASP A 532 0.33 -21.14 -6.81
N PRO A 533 1.59 -20.64 -6.86
CA PRO A 533 1.99 -19.52 -7.73
C PRO A 533 1.88 -19.79 -9.23
N ASN A 534 1.56 -21.03 -9.63
CA ASN A 534 1.26 -21.40 -11.00
C ASN A 534 -0.24 -21.57 -11.27
N GLY A 535 -1.06 -21.68 -10.24
CA GLY A 535 -2.51 -21.86 -10.39
C GLY A 535 -3.19 -20.55 -10.75
N ASP A 536 -3.80 -20.47 -11.93
CA ASP A 536 -4.65 -19.33 -12.32
C ASP A 536 -5.97 -19.31 -11.53
N SER A 537 -5.86 -18.91 -10.27
CA SER A 537 -6.93 -18.95 -9.28
C SER A 537 -7.09 -17.63 -8.54
N ASN A 538 -6.06 -16.78 -8.50
CA ASN A 538 -6.11 -15.50 -7.79
C ASN A 538 -7.02 -14.50 -8.49
N SER A 539 -7.70 -13.66 -7.69
CA SER A 539 -8.58 -12.60 -8.19
C SER A 539 -7.87 -11.44 -8.86
N GLN A 540 -6.57 -11.21 -8.56
CA GLN A 540 -5.77 -10.09 -9.09
C GLN A 540 -6.33 -8.69 -8.74
N LEU A 541 -7.25 -8.60 -7.76
CA LEU A 541 -7.95 -7.37 -7.38
C LEU A 541 -7.17 -6.44 -6.43
N SER A 542 -6.08 -6.88 -5.80
CA SER A 542 -5.40 -6.07 -4.77
C SER A 542 -4.86 -4.70 -5.25
N PRO A 543 -4.39 -4.51 -6.49
CA PRO A 543 -4.05 -3.17 -7.01
C PRO A 543 -5.26 -2.22 -7.07
N TYR A 544 -6.38 -2.73 -7.57
CA TYR A 544 -7.63 -1.96 -7.74
C TYR A 544 -8.29 -1.65 -6.39
N LEU A 545 -8.22 -2.59 -5.45
CA LEU A 545 -8.63 -2.37 -4.07
C LEU A 545 -7.73 -1.36 -3.36
N ASN A 546 -6.40 -1.36 -3.60
CA ASN A 546 -5.49 -0.42 -2.95
C ASN A 546 -5.80 1.04 -3.32
N PHE A 547 -5.98 1.31 -4.61
CA PHE A 547 -6.38 2.63 -5.11
C PHE A 547 -7.90 2.90 -4.99
N GLY A 548 -8.66 2.00 -4.37
CA GLY A 548 -10.11 2.16 -4.18
C GLY A 548 -10.92 2.25 -5.48
N ILE A 549 -10.36 1.79 -6.61
CA ILE A 549 -10.97 1.76 -7.95
C ILE A 549 -12.20 0.83 -7.98
N ILE A 550 -12.26 -0.15 -7.08
CA ILE A 550 -13.41 -1.04 -6.88
C ILE A 550 -13.68 -1.23 -5.39
N SER A 551 -14.96 -1.37 -5.02
CA SER A 551 -15.35 -1.64 -3.63
C SER A 551 -15.07 -3.08 -3.22
N ALA A 552 -14.45 -3.27 -2.06
CA ALA A 552 -14.32 -4.59 -1.42
C ALA A 552 -15.70 -5.23 -1.15
N GLN A 553 -16.71 -4.42 -0.81
CA GLN A 553 -18.09 -4.87 -0.61
C GLN A 553 -18.71 -5.35 -1.93
N ARG A 554 -18.50 -4.64 -3.05
CA ARG A 554 -18.94 -5.10 -4.38
C ARG A 554 -18.32 -6.44 -4.76
N CYS A 555 -17.01 -6.61 -4.53
CA CYS A 555 -16.34 -7.87 -4.78
C CYS A 555 -16.95 -9.04 -3.98
N VAL A 556 -17.31 -8.82 -2.71
CA VAL A 556 -18.00 -9.81 -1.88
C VAL A 556 -19.42 -10.09 -2.39
N LEU A 557 -20.18 -9.06 -2.77
CA LEU A 557 -21.54 -9.20 -3.30
C LEU A 557 -21.56 -10.07 -4.56
N GLU A 558 -20.73 -9.78 -5.56
CA GLU A 558 -20.75 -10.54 -6.81
C GLU A 558 -20.22 -11.98 -6.66
N VAL A 559 -19.20 -12.20 -5.82
CA VAL A 559 -18.71 -13.56 -5.51
C VAL A 559 -19.78 -14.38 -4.77
N ASN A 560 -20.49 -13.78 -3.81
CA ASN A 560 -21.56 -14.46 -3.09
C ASN A 560 -22.78 -14.76 -3.99
N LYS A 561 -23.21 -13.80 -4.82
CA LYS A 561 -24.28 -14.01 -5.81
C LYS A 561 -23.90 -15.13 -6.78
N TYR A 562 -22.70 -15.08 -7.35
CA TYR A 562 -22.25 -16.09 -8.30
C TYR A 562 -22.22 -17.48 -7.67
N ALA A 563 -21.72 -17.62 -6.43
CA ALA A 563 -21.72 -18.88 -5.70
C ALA A 563 -23.11 -19.37 -5.25
N HIS A 564 -24.09 -18.48 -5.10
CA HIS A 564 -25.48 -18.84 -4.82
C HIS A 564 -26.24 -19.28 -6.09
N SER A 565 -25.95 -18.66 -7.24
CA SER A 565 -26.51 -19.05 -8.54
C SER A 565 -25.84 -20.29 -9.14
N ASN A 566 -24.56 -20.51 -8.86
CA ASN A 566 -23.75 -21.63 -9.37
C ASN A 566 -23.18 -22.49 -8.22
N PRO A 567 -24.05 -23.11 -7.39
CA PRO A 567 -23.63 -23.84 -6.20
C PRO A 567 -22.88 -25.14 -6.56
N SER A 568 -21.60 -25.21 -6.17
CA SER A 568 -20.83 -26.45 -6.11
C SER A 568 -19.95 -26.45 -4.87
N ILE A 569 -19.46 -27.61 -4.42
CA ILE A 569 -18.53 -27.71 -3.29
C ILE A 569 -17.27 -26.84 -3.49
N ASN A 570 -16.81 -26.73 -4.73
CA ASN A 570 -15.68 -25.90 -5.13
C ASN A 570 -16.04 -24.41 -5.11
N THR A 571 -17.16 -24.01 -5.73
CA THR A 571 -17.62 -22.60 -5.73
C THR A 571 -17.90 -22.07 -4.32
N VAL A 572 -18.52 -22.90 -3.47
CA VAL A 572 -18.91 -22.54 -2.09
C VAL A 572 -17.68 -22.38 -1.19
N SER A 573 -16.74 -23.34 -1.23
CA SER A 573 -15.51 -23.25 -0.43
C SER A 573 -14.54 -22.18 -0.97
N GLY A 574 -14.55 -21.92 -2.28
CA GLY A 574 -13.90 -20.79 -2.93
C GLY A 574 -14.43 -19.45 -2.42
N LYS A 575 -15.74 -19.26 -2.42
CA LYS A 575 -16.44 -18.09 -1.85
C LYS A 575 -16.11 -17.88 -0.37
N GLU A 576 -16.09 -18.94 0.44
CA GLU A 576 -15.70 -18.84 1.86
C GLU A 576 -14.23 -18.47 2.06
N SER A 577 -13.32 -19.04 1.26
CA SER A 577 -11.91 -18.66 1.25
C SER A 577 -11.72 -17.20 0.82
N PHE A 578 -12.47 -16.75 -0.20
CA PHE A 578 -12.42 -15.36 -0.67
C PHE A 578 -12.86 -14.39 0.41
N ASN A 579 -13.99 -14.68 1.08
CA ASN A 579 -14.53 -13.84 2.16
C ASN A 579 -13.64 -13.78 3.41
N GLU A 580 -12.92 -14.86 3.76
CA GLU A 580 -11.90 -14.82 4.83
C GLU A 580 -10.75 -13.87 4.46
N GLU A 581 -10.26 -13.88 3.22
CA GLU A 581 -9.15 -12.99 2.82
C GLU A 581 -9.62 -11.53 2.61
N ILE A 582 -10.66 -11.27 1.81
CA ILE A 582 -11.09 -9.91 1.43
C ILE A 582 -11.85 -9.16 2.53
N ILE A 583 -12.49 -9.88 3.48
CA ILE A 583 -13.14 -9.26 4.64
C ILE A 583 -12.23 -9.42 5.86
N ILE A 584 -12.03 -10.66 6.33
CA ILE A 584 -11.44 -10.90 7.66
C ILE A 584 -9.95 -10.53 7.71
N ARG A 585 -9.17 -10.73 6.65
CA ARG A 585 -7.74 -10.32 6.63
C ARG A 585 -7.56 -8.85 6.28
N LYS A 586 -8.29 -8.32 5.29
CA LYS A 586 -8.22 -6.90 4.93
C LYS A 586 -8.68 -5.97 6.07
N GLU A 587 -9.83 -6.23 6.69
CA GLU A 587 -10.36 -5.36 7.76
C GLU A 587 -9.53 -5.48 9.05
N LEU A 588 -8.89 -6.63 9.28
CA LEU A 588 -7.88 -6.79 10.33
C LEU A 588 -6.62 -5.95 10.05
N ALA A 589 -6.21 -5.82 8.79
CA ALA A 589 -5.05 -5.00 8.44
C ALA A 589 -5.34 -3.50 8.61
N ASP A 590 -6.53 -3.05 8.21
CA ASP A 590 -7.04 -1.71 8.52
C ASP A 590 -7.10 -1.46 10.04
N ASN A 591 -7.61 -2.43 10.83
CA ASN A 591 -7.64 -2.37 12.29
C ASN A 591 -6.23 -2.19 12.89
N PHE A 592 -5.27 -3.02 12.49
CA PHE A 592 -3.88 -2.91 12.97
C PHE A 592 -3.27 -1.54 12.63
N CYS A 593 -3.39 -1.07 11.39
CA CYS A 593 -2.82 0.22 10.99
C CYS A 593 -3.50 1.41 11.67
N TYR A 594 -4.80 1.34 11.95
CA TYR A 594 -5.52 2.41 12.64
C TYR A 594 -5.13 2.53 14.13
N TYR A 595 -5.01 1.41 14.84
CA TYR A 595 -4.71 1.41 16.28
C TYR A 595 -3.21 1.46 16.59
N ASN A 596 -2.39 0.74 15.83
CA ASN A 596 -0.97 0.62 16.08
C ASN A 596 -0.19 1.75 15.39
N LYS A 597 0.14 2.83 16.13
CA LYS A 597 0.95 3.95 15.60
C LYS A 597 2.34 3.56 15.07
N ASN A 598 2.77 2.30 15.26
CA ASN A 598 4.03 1.76 14.78
C ASN A 598 3.83 0.63 13.74
N TYR A 599 2.71 0.59 13.03
CA TYR A 599 2.37 -0.48 12.07
C TYR A 599 3.43 -0.73 10.98
N ASN A 600 4.29 0.24 10.69
CA ASN A 600 5.36 0.17 9.69
C ASN A 600 6.78 0.06 10.30
N ASN A 601 6.92 -0.26 11.59
CA ASN A 601 8.24 -0.37 12.21
C ASN A 601 8.28 -1.41 13.35
N TYR A 602 9.50 -1.71 13.81
CA TYR A 602 9.79 -2.78 14.78
C TYR A 602 8.96 -2.71 16.07
N ASN A 603 8.61 -1.50 16.53
CA ASN A 603 7.87 -1.31 17.78
C ASN A 603 6.42 -1.79 17.69
N GLY A 604 5.84 -1.87 16.48
CA GLY A 604 4.51 -2.44 16.22
C GLY A 604 4.47 -3.98 16.31
N GLY A 605 5.63 -4.65 16.39
CA GLY A 605 5.69 -6.08 16.66
C GLY A 605 5.19 -6.43 18.06
N LYS A 606 4.60 -7.62 18.23
CA LYS A 606 4.16 -8.14 19.54
C LYS A 606 5.37 -8.42 20.44
N ASN A 607 5.18 -8.35 21.76
CA ASN A 607 6.28 -8.50 22.73
C ASN A 607 7.02 -9.83 22.58
N TRP A 608 6.30 -10.96 22.53
CA TRP A 608 6.89 -12.30 22.30
C TRP A 608 7.77 -12.37 21.04
N ALA A 609 7.39 -11.65 19.98
CA ALA A 609 8.13 -11.62 18.71
C ALA A 609 9.38 -10.77 18.84
N LYS A 610 9.29 -9.58 19.45
CA LYS A 610 10.44 -8.69 19.72
C LYS A 610 11.45 -9.33 20.67
N GLU A 611 10.98 -10.02 21.70
CA GLU A 611 11.82 -10.77 22.64
C GLU A 611 12.54 -11.93 21.95
N SER A 612 11.80 -12.74 21.20
CA SER A 612 12.36 -13.89 20.50
C SER A 612 13.32 -13.50 19.39
N LEU A 613 13.01 -12.47 18.59
CA LEU A 613 13.92 -11.96 17.56
C LEU A 613 15.19 -11.38 18.19
N LYS A 614 15.06 -10.56 19.26
CA LYS A 614 16.22 -9.99 19.95
C LYS A 614 17.15 -11.07 20.53
N LYS A 615 16.61 -12.20 21.02
CA LYS A 615 17.43 -13.33 21.48
C LYS A 615 18.36 -13.88 20.38
N HIS A 616 17.91 -13.83 19.13
CA HIS A 616 18.64 -14.32 17.95
C HIS A 616 19.32 -13.22 17.12
N ASP A 617 19.36 -11.97 17.59
CA ASP A 617 20.03 -10.88 16.86
C ASP A 617 21.55 -11.14 16.72
N SER A 618 22.16 -12.01 17.55
CA SER A 618 23.59 -12.40 17.49
C SER A 618 23.90 -13.68 16.69
N ASP A 619 22.90 -14.37 16.15
CA ASP A 619 23.08 -15.67 15.49
C ASP A 619 23.97 -15.59 14.22
N LYS A 620 24.68 -16.66 13.87
CA LYS A 620 25.47 -16.69 12.63
C LYS A 620 24.55 -16.80 11.41
N ARG A 621 24.46 -15.73 10.60
CA ARG A 621 23.81 -15.75 9.29
C ARG A 621 24.76 -16.36 8.27
N GLU A 622 24.25 -17.24 7.42
CA GLU A 622 25.00 -17.86 6.31
C GLU A 622 25.28 -16.85 5.18
N TYR A 623 24.28 -16.01 4.88
CA TYR A 623 24.38 -14.89 3.94
C TYR A 623 23.82 -13.63 4.59
N LEU A 624 24.46 -12.49 4.30
CA LEU A 624 24.00 -11.16 4.66
C LEU A 624 23.90 -10.34 3.37
N TYR A 625 22.76 -9.74 3.09
CA TYR A 625 22.52 -8.94 1.89
C TYR A 625 22.25 -7.49 2.26
N GLU A 626 22.79 -6.58 1.46
CA GLU A 626 22.45 -5.16 1.54
C GLU A 626 21.12 -4.89 0.83
N TYR A 627 20.51 -3.73 1.09
CA TYR A 627 19.27 -3.32 0.44
C TYR A 627 19.31 -3.47 -1.09
N ASP A 628 20.41 -3.11 -1.74
CA ASP A 628 20.53 -3.20 -3.21
C ASP A 628 20.67 -4.63 -3.74
N ASP A 629 21.10 -5.60 -2.93
CA ASP A 629 21.11 -7.01 -3.34
C ASP A 629 19.70 -7.58 -3.39
N PHE A 630 18.91 -7.27 -2.36
CA PHE A 630 17.48 -7.56 -2.35
C PHE A 630 16.76 -6.80 -3.48
N LYS A 631 16.94 -5.48 -3.58
CA LYS A 631 16.31 -4.62 -4.60
C LYS A 631 16.47 -5.16 -6.02
N ASN A 632 17.70 -5.58 -6.36
CA ASN A 632 18.08 -5.98 -7.73
C ASN A 632 18.03 -7.50 -7.98
N ALA A 633 17.41 -8.29 -7.08
CA ALA A 633 17.29 -9.75 -7.21
C ALA A 633 18.65 -10.49 -7.30
N LYS A 634 19.63 -10.11 -6.47
CA LYS A 634 21.02 -10.61 -6.47
C LYS A 634 21.35 -11.44 -5.22
N THR A 635 20.47 -12.38 -4.86
CA THR A 635 20.74 -13.36 -3.79
C THR A 635 21.21 -14.70 -4.35
N HIS A 636 21.75 -15.59 -3.50
CA HIS A 636 22.06 -16.99 -3.86
C HIS A 636 20.83 -17.85 -4.14
N ASN A 637 19.61 -17.33 -3.91
CA ASN A 637 18.39 -18.11 -4.04
C ASN A 637 17.60 -17.72 -5.29
N ASP A 638 17.60 -18.62 -6.25
CA ASP A 638 16.86 -18.62 -7.51
C ASP A 638 15.37 -18.30 -7.32
N LEU A 639 14.67 -19.01 -6.44
CA LEU A 639 13.24 -18.77 -6.18
C LEU A 639 12.99 -17.36 -5.61
N TRP A 640 13.81 -16.91 -4.66
CA TRP A 640 13.69 -15.55 -4.10
C TRP A 640 13.94 -14.48 -5.16
N ASN A 641 14.99 -14.64 -5.97
CA ASN A 641 15.28 -13.73 -7.08
C ASN A 641 14.13 -13.70 -8.09
N CYS A 642 13.49 -14.84 -8.37
CA CYS A 642 12.29 -14.89 -9.21
C CYS A 642 11.10 -14.15 -8.59
N CYS A 643 10.88 -14.27 -7.27
CA CYS A 643 9.85 -13.48 -6.56
C CYS A 643 10.10 -11.96 -6.69
N GLN A 644 11.36 -11.54 -6.54
CA GLN A 644 11.75 -10.14 -6.69
C GLN A 644 11.63 -9.67 -8.16
N LEU A 645 11.99 -10.51 -9.13
CA LEU A 645 11.82 -10.19 -10.56
C LEU A 645 10.35 -10.11 -10.97
N GLN A 646 9.46 -10.90 -10.36
CA GLN A 646 8.02 -10.73 -10.51
C GLN A 646 7.59 -9.34 -10.01
N LEU A 647 8.01 -8.94 -8.80
CA LEU A 647 7.72 -7.61 -8.25
C LEU A 647 8.25 -6.47 -9.15
N ILE A 648 9.45 -6.63 -9.71
CA ILE A 648 10.06 -5.67 -10.63
C ILE A 648 9.24 -5.57 -11.94
N LYS A 649 8.83 -6.70 -12.55
CA LYS A 649 8.14 -6.71 -13.85
C LYS A 649 6.64 -6.42 -13.78
N GLU A 650 5.95 -6.95 -12.77
CA GLU A 650 4.48 -6.97 -12.70
C GLU A 650 3.91 -6.02 -11.63
N GLY A 651 4.75 -5.52 -10.72
CA GLY A 651 4.31 -4.67 -9.61
C GLY A 651 3.52 -5.40 -8.53
N ILE A 652 3.55 -6.73 -8.51
CA ILE A 652 2.90 -7.57 -7.50
C ILE A 652 3.71 -8.86 -7.33
N ILE A 653 3.71 -9.48 -6.14
CA ILE A 653 4.17 -10.86 -5.94
C ILE A 653 2.95 -11.72 -5.62
N HIS A 654 2.89 -12.94 -6.16
CA HIS A 654 1.91 -13.93 -5.74
C HIS A 654 1.84 -14.05 -4.20
N GLY A 655 0.63 -14.02 -3.62
CA GLY A 655 0.45 -13.88 -2.16
C GLY A 655 1.21 -14.90 -1.31
N TYR A 656 1.24 -16.17 -1.73
CA TYR A 656 2.04 -17.21 -1.04
C TYR A 656 3.55 -16.93 -1.05
N LEU A 657 4.06 -16.31 -2.12
CA LEU A 657 5.46 -15.98 -2.29
C LEU A 657 5.85 -14.65 -1.65
N ARG A 658 4.91 -13.70 -1.47
CA ARG A 658 5.14 -12.48 -0.65
C ARG A 658 5.55 -12.86 0.78
N MET A 659 4.92 -13.89 1.35
CA MET A 659 5.30 -14.48 2.66
C MET A 659 6.70 -15.07 2.66
N TYR A 660 7.05 -15.86 1.63
CA TYR A 660 8.39 -16.45 1.48
C TYR A 660 9.47 -15.36 1.35
N TRP A 661 9.21 -14.41 0.46
CA TRP A 661 10.08 -13.28 0.11
C TRP A 661 10.45 -12.45 1.35
N ALA A 662 9.47 -11.99 2.13
CA ALA A 662 9.72 -11.19 3.33
C ALA A 662 10.43 -12.00 4.44
N LYS A 663 10.09 -13.29 4.61
CA LYS A 663 10.78 -14.18 5.56
C LYS A 663 12.23 -14.46 5.18
N LYS A 664 12.58 -14.39 3.90
CA LYS A 664 13.97 -14.49 3.45
C LYS A 664 14.76 -13.19 3.60
N ILE A 665 14.12 -12.03 3.51
CA ILE A 665 14.75 -10.77 3.93
C ILE A 665 15.14 -10.83 5.41
N LEU A 666 14.28 -11.36 6.30
CA LEU A 666 14.64 -11.64 7.70
C LEU A 666 15.83 -12.60 7.83
N ASN A 667 15.84 -13.71 7.09
CA ASN A 667 16.88 -14.74 7.17
C ASN A 667 18.28 -14.25 6.74
N TRP A 668 18.36 -13.26 5.86
CA TRP A 668 19.61 -12.80 5.24
C TRP A 668 19.89 -11.30 5.47
N SER A 669 19.32 -10.70 6.51
CA SER A 669 19.70 -9.36 6.97
C SER A 669 20.47 -9.44 8.28
N GLU A 670 21.24 -8.39 8.58
CA GLU A 670 21.99 -8.21 9.82
C GLU A 670 21.14 -8.46 11.07
N ASN A 671 19.93 -7.91 11.12
CA ASN A 671 19.01 -8.04 12.24
C ASN A 671 17.56 -7.81 11.80
N SER A 672 16.62 -8.09 12.71
CA SER A 672 15.18 -7.97 12.49
C SER A 672 14.69 -6.56 12.10
N LYS A 673 15.35 -5.50 12.59
CA LYS A 673 15.02 -4.10 12.25
C LYS A 673 15.49 -3.73 10.84
N THR A 674 16.71 -4.13 10.48
CA THR A 674 17.28 -3.96 9.14
C THR A 674 16.43 -4.70 8.11
N ALA A 675 16.06 -5.96 8.39
CA ALA A 675 15.14 -6.73 7.55
C ALA A 675 13.78 -6.05 7.34
N LEU A 676 13.16 -5.56 8.41
CA LEU A 676 11.87 -4.89 8.33
C LEU A 676 11.95 -3.59 7.50
N LYS A 677 12.99 -2.78 7.70
CA LYS A 677 13.25 -1.57 6.90
C LYS A 677 13.39 -1.89 5.42
N TYR A 678 14.15 -2.92 5.07
CA TYR A 678 14.36 -3.33 3.68
C TYR A 678 13.07 -3.88 3.05
N ALA A 679 12.36 -4.77 3.75
CA ALA A 679 11.12 -5.37 3.25
C ALA A 679 10.01 -4.33 3.07
N ILE A 680 9.84 -3.38 3.99
CA ILE A 680 8.87 -2.29 3.82
C ILE A 680 9.28 -1.37 2.67
N LYS A 681 10.55 -0.96 2.58
CA LYS A 681 10.97 -0.08 1.47
C LYS A 681 10.80 -0.75 0.10
N ILE A 682 11.17 -2.02 -0.08
CA ILE A 682 10.99 -2.70 -1.38
C ILE A 682 9.50 -2.97 -1.66
N ASN A 683 8.68 -3.22 -0.64
CA ASN A 683 7.22 -3.32 -0.77
C ASN A 683 6.63 -2.01 -1.32
N ASP A 684 6.97 -0.88 -0.70
CA ASP A 684 6.40 0.43 -1.05
C ASP A 684 6.98 0.99 -2.35
N ASP A 685 8.27 0.71 -2.64
CA ASP A 685 9.00 1.16 -3.83
C ASP A 685 8.49 0.53 -5.14
N PHE A 686 7.99 -0.71 -5.09
CA PHE A 686 7.72 -1.53 -6.29
C PHE A 686 6.28 -2.06 -6.39
N ALA A 687 5.58 -2.32 -5.27
CA ALA A 687 4.27 -2.98 -5.31
C ALA A 687 3.13 -1.98 -5.54
N ILE A 688 2.24 -2.26 -6.49
CA ILE A 688 1.04 -1.45 -6.79
C ILE A 688 0.07 -1.46 -5.60
N ASP A 689 0.07 -2.54 -4.81
CA ASP A 689 -0.64 -2.67 -3.52
C ASP A 689 0.27 -2.41 -2.29
N GLY A 690 1.45 -1.80 -2.51
CA GLY A 690 2.54 -1.65 -1.54
C GLY A 690 2.21 -0.74 -0.36
N LYS A 691 2.10 0.58 -0.60
CA LYS A 691 1.69 1.60 0.39
C LYS A 691 0.23 1.40 0.84
N SER A 692 -0.04 0.32 1.57
CA SER A 692 -1.38 -0.11 1.98
C SER A 692 -1.35 -0.84 3.32
N PRO A 693 -2.46 -0.86 4.08
CA PRO A 693 -2.54 -1.65 5.32
C PRO A 693 -2.21 -3.13 5.10
N ASN A 694 -2.65 -3.71 3.98
CA ASN A 694 -2.34 -5.09 3.60
C ASN A 694 -0.85 -5.30 3.30
N GLY A 695 -0.18 -4.31 2.70
CA GLY A 695 1.26 -4.33 2.45
C GLY A 695 2.07 -4.36 3.74
N TYR A 696 1.84 -3.38 4.63
CA TYR A 696 2.52 -3.32 5.93
C TYR A 696 2.23 -4.56 6.78
N VAL A 697 0.97 -5.00 6.85
CA VAL A 697 0.58 -6.19 7.64
C VAL A 697 1.10 -7.49 7.02
N GLY A 698 1.21 -7.58 5.69
CA GLY A 698 1.87 -8.71 5.02
C GLY A 698 3.34 -8.85 5.40
N VAL A 699 4.06 -7.72 5.48
CA VAL A 699 5.47 -7.70 5.95
C VAL A 699 5.57 -7.93 7.47
N MET A 700 4.70 -7.30 8.27
CA MET A 700 4.71 -7.43 9.74
C MET A 700 4.26 -8.81 10.23
N TRP A 701 3.34 -9.49 9.53
CA TRP A 701 3.05 -10.91 9.75
C TRP A 701 4.27 -11.78 9.41
N SER A 702 4.95 -11.45 8.31
CA SER A 702 6.08 -12.22 7.81
C SER A 702 7.32 -12.13 8.72
N ILE A 703 7.65 -10.93 9.21
CA ILE A 703 8.88 -10.64 9.95
C ILE A 703 8.62 -10.52 11.46
N MET A 704 7.55 -9.83 11.88
CA MET A 704 7.28 -9.48 13.29
C MET A 704 6.16 -10.31 13.95
N GLY A 705 5.65 -11.35 13.28
CA GLY A 705 4.63 -12.26 13.83
C GLY A 705 3.28 -11.62 14.12
N VAL A 706 2.99 -10.44 13.55
CA VAL A 706 1.71 -9.74 13.73
C VAL A 706 0.57 -10.63 13.21
N HIS A 707 -0.50 -10.76 14.01
CA HIS A 707 -1.61 -11.70 13.84
C HIS A 707 -1.29 -13.21 13.69
N ASP A 708 -0.02 -13.63 13.76
CA ASP A 708 0.38 -15.05 13.89
C ASP A 708 0.55 -15.45 15.37
N GLN A 709 0.80 -16.74 15.58
CA GLN A 709 1.27 -17.34 16.83
C GLN A 709 2.79 -17.57 16.81
N GLY A 710 3.38 -17.90 17.96
CA GLY A 710 4.74 -18.42 18.03
C GLY A 710 4.86 -19.85 17.49
N TRP A 711 6.01 -20.16 16.90
CA TRP A 711 6.38 -21.46 16.34
C TRP A 711 7.64 -22.01 17.02
N ASN A 712 8.01 -23.26 16.73
CA ASN A 712 9.21 -23.90 17.28
C ASN A 712 10.44 -23.01 17.04
N GLU A 713 11.20 -22.77 18.12
CA GLU A 713 12.33 -21.84 18.14
C GLU A 713 13.46 -22.31 17.20
N ARG A 714 13.99 -21.39 16.39
CA ARG A 714 15.03 -21.64 15.39
C ARG A 714 16.03 -20.51 15.38
N SER A 715 17.27 -20.82 14.98
CA SER A 715 18.28 -19.80 14.75
C SER A 715 17.80 -18.73 13.75
N ILE A 716 18.19 -17.47 13.98
CA ILE A 716 17.82 -16.24 13.26
C ILE A 716 16.32 -15.86 13.39
N PHE A 717 15.41 -16.81 13.23
CA PHE A 717 13.95 -16.58 13.26
C PHE A 717 13.37 -16.50 14.67
N GLY A 718 14.02 -17.10 15.67
CA GLY A 718 13.39 -17.41 16.94
C GLY A 718 12.10 -18.19 16.72
N LYS A 719 11.00 -17.69 17.30
CA LYS A 719 9.66 -18.28 17.22
C LYS A 719 8.83 -17.73 16.05
N ILE A 720 9.40 -16.95 15.12
CA ILE A 720 8.70 -16.52 13.91
C ILE A 720 8.51 -17.71 12.97
N ARG A 721 7.31 -17.84 12.37
CA ARG A 721 6.99 -18.93 11.41
C ARG A 721 8.03 -19.00 10.29
N PHE A 722 8.74 -20.11 10.20
CA PHE A 722 9.79 -20.37 9.21
C PHE A 722 9.22 -20.79 7.84
N MET A 723 9.90 -20.42 6.75
CA MET A 723 9.64 -20.91 5.39
C MET A 723 10.97 -21.21 4.67
N ASN A 724 11.04 -22.34 3.95
CA ASN A 724 12.21 -22.77 3.19
C ASN A 724 11.87 -23.25 1.78
N TYR A 725 12.92 -23.38 0.95
CA TYR A 725 12.83 -23.72 -0.47
C TYR A 725 12.19 -25.10 -0.69
N ASN A 726 12.64 -26.13 0.05
CA ASN A 726 12.08 -27.48 -0.03
C ASN A 726 10.60 -27.55 0.43
N GLY A 727 10.17 -26.68 1.34
CA GLY A 727 8.76 -26.52 1.73
C GLY A 727 7.90 -25.78 0.70
N CYS A 728 8.51 -25.13 -0.30
CA CYS A 728 7.85 -24.59 -1.49
C CYS A 728 7.81 -25.65 -2.60
N LYS A 729 8.93 -26.34 -2.86
CA LYS A 729 9.03 -27.47 -3.80
C LYS A 729 8.02 -28.60 -3.53
N ARG A 730 7.63 -28.83 -2.27
CA ARG A 730 6.59 -29.79 -1.87
C ARG A 730 5.14 -29.28 -2.03
N LYS A 731 4.91 -28.06 -2.50
CA LYS A 731 3.56 -27.45 -2.62
C LYS A 731 3.18 -27.02 -4.04
N PHE A 732 4.16 -26.64 -4.85
CA PHE A 732 3.97 -26.24 -6.23
C PHE A 732 5.26 -26.50 -7.01
N ASP A 733 5.15 -26.56 -8.34
CA ASP A 733 6.33 -26.65 -9.21
C ASP A 733 7.10 -25.32 -9.21
N ILE A 734 8.20 -25.30 -8.46
CA ILE A 734 9.13 -24.17 -8.41
C ILE A 734 9.81 -23.93 -9.77
N ASN A 735 10.05 -24.95 -10.59
CA ASN A 735 10.71 -24.79 -11.89
C ASN A 735 9.78 -24.07 -12.88
N MET A 736 8.50 -24.46 -12.94
CA MET A 736 7.49 -23.79 -13.77
C MET A 736 7.12 -22.38 -13.28
N TYR A 737 7.42 -22.03 -12.03
CA TYR A 737 7.39 -20.63 -11.59
C TYR A 737 8.65 -19.86 -12.01
N MET A 738 9.83 -20.45 -11.84
CA MET A 738 11.12 -19.80 -12.12
C MET A 738 11.41 -19.64 -13.62
N SER A 739 10.84 -20.48 -14.49
CA SER A 739 10.94 -20.36 -15.96
C SER A 739 10.35 -19.04 -16.49
N LYS A 740 9.43 -18.41 -15.76
CA LYS A 740 8.86 -17.09 -16.06
C LYS A 740 9.87 -15.94 -15.80
N TYR A 741 10.91 -16.21 -15.00
CA TYR A 741 11.91 -15.23 -14.55
C TYR A 741 13.34 -15.81 -14.60
N PRO A 742 13.82 -16.32 -15.75
CA PRO A 742 15.06 -17.11 -15.84
C PRO A 742 16.29 -16.39 -15.27
N LYS A 743 16.34 -15.06 -15.39
CA LYS A 743 17.38 -14.20 -14.82
C LYS A 743 17.56 -14.35 -13.30
N GLY A 744 16.53 -14.81 -12.58
CA GLY A 744 16.63 -15.09 -11.14
C GLY A 744 17.54 -16.28 -10.83
N LYS A 745 17.51 -17.31 -11.69
CA LYS A 745 18.42 -18.46 -11.61
C LYS A 745 19.84 -18.08 -12.02
N GLU A 746 20.02 -17.29 -13.07
CA GLU A 746 21.32 -16.76 -13.47
C GLU A 746 21.98 -15.94 -12.34
N ASN A 747 21.24 -14.99 -11.76
CA ASN A 747 21.72 -14.18 -10.64
C ASN A 747 22.10 -15.04 -9.43
N ALA A 748 21.34 -16.11 -9.16
CA ALA A 748 21.66 -17.06 -8.10
C ALA A 748 22.96 -17.82 -8.36
N LEU A 749 23.15 -18.33 -9.58
CA LEU A 749 24.40 -19.00 -10.00
C LEU A 749 25.61 -18.05 -9.92
N THR A 750 25.45 -16.76 -10.24
CA THR A 750 26.52 -15.76 -10.06
C THR A 750 26.94 -15.63 -8.59
N VAL A 751 25.99 -15.64 -7.66
CA VAL A 751 26.27 -15.49 -6.21
C VAL A 751 26.75 -16.79 -5.58
N GLN A 752 26.23 -17.95 -6.01
CA GLN A 752 26.65 -19.28 -5.52
C GLN A 752 28.10 -19.63 -5.86
N LYS A 753 28.69 -19.01 -6.90
CA LYS A 753 30.11 -19.13 -7.24
C LYS A 753 31.05 -18.42 -6.24
N ILE A 754 30.53 -17.67 -5.28
CA ILE A 754 31.32 -16.93 -4.28
C ILE A 754 31.43 -17.77 -3.00
N PRO A 755 32.62 -18.22 -2.57
CA PRO A 755 32.75 -19.06 -1.39
C PRO A 755 32.22 -18.38 -0.13
N THR A 756 31.30 -19.02 0.60
CA THR A 756 30.55 -18.42 1.72
C THR A 756 31.45 -17.81 2.81
N ILE A 757 32.59 -18.43 3.09
CA ILE A 757 33.60 -17.91 4.04
C ILE A 757 34.20 -16.56 3.61
N THR A 758 34.25 -16.28 2.31
CA THR A 758 34.71 -15.01 1.73
C THR A 758 33.59 -13.99 1.51
N PHE A 759 32.32 -14.39 1.67
CA PHE A 759 31.16 -13.61 1.23
C PHE A 759 31.06 -12.24 1.93
N VAL A 760 31.38 -12.18 3.22
CA VAL A 760 31.47 -10.91 3.99
C VAL A 760 32.56 -9.98 3.42
N ASN A 761 33.69 -10.53 2.97
CA ASN A 761 34.78 -9.77 2.38
C ASN A 761 34.49 -9.35 0.92
N TYR A 762 33.73 -10.17 0.17
CA TYR A 762 33.19 -9.78 -1.14
C TYR A 762 32.27 -8.55 -1.02
N LEU A 763 31.35 -8.54 -0.05
CA LEU A 763 30.45 -7.40 0.18
C LEU A 763 31.23 -6.14 0.61
N LYS A 764 32.23 -6.27 1.49
CA LYS A 764 33.14 -5.16 1.84
C LYS A 764 33.88 -4.62 0.61
N LYS A 765 34.47 -5.49 -0.21
CA LYS A 765 35.14 -5.08 -1.46
C LYS A 765 34.18 -4.37 -2.42
N ARG A 766 32.94 -4.84 -2.56
CA ARG A 766 31.90 -4.21 -3.39
C ARG A 766 31.43 -2.86 -2.85
N LYS A 767 31.33 -2.66 -1.52
CA LYS A 767 31.04 -1.34 -0.95
C LYS A 767 32.14 -0.34 -1.30
N ASN A 768 33.41 -0.74 -1.16
CA ASN A 768 34.53 0.12 -1.49
C ASN A 768 34.57 0.48 -2.99
N SER A 769 34.35 -0.48 -3.90
CA SER A 769 34.33 -0.19 -5.34
C SER A 769 33.10 0.59 -5.79
N ALA A 770 31.95 0.43 -5.15
CA ALA A 770 30.76 1.25 -5.38
C ALA A 770 31.03 2.73 -5.00
N ASN A 771 31.57 2.98 -3.80
CA ASN A 771 31.95 4.34 -3.36
C ASN A 771 32.94 4.99 -4.33
N ILE A 772 33.99 4.27 -4.74
CA ILE A 772 34.96 4.75 -5.75
C ILE A 772 34.28 5.06 -7.09
N SER A 773 33.22 4.33 -7.48
CA SER A 773 32.47 4.61 -8.70
C SER A 773 31.57 5.85 -8.60
N GLU A 774 30.99 6.14 -7.42
CA GLU A 774 30.25 7.38 -7.18
C GLU A 774 31.18 8.58 -7.08
N GLU A 775 32.33 8.45 -6.42
CA GLU A 775 33.38 9.49 -6.40
C GLU A 775 33.94 9.78 -7.79
N LYS A 776 34.06 8.77 -8.67
CA LYS A 776 34.44 8.95 -10.08
C LYS A 776 33.33 9.54 -10.95
N LYS A 777 32.06 9.49 -10.53
CA LYS A 777 30.97 10.24 -11.17
C LYS A 777 30.95 11.70 -10.72
N LYS A 778 31.07 11.96 -9.41
CA LYS A 778 31.19 13.30 -8.79
C LYS A 778 32.53 14.01 -9.05
N LYS A 779 33.31 13.54 -10.03
CA LYS A 779 34.56 14.10 -10.55
C LYS A 779 34.55 14.09 -12.09
N LYS A 780 33.35 14.12 -12.67
CA LYS A 780 33.04 14.03 -14.11
C LYS A 780 31.76 14.81 -14.40
N GLU A 781 30.80 14.72 -13.49
CA GLU A 781 29.97 15.86 -13.05
C GLU A 781 30.86 16.87 -12.29
#